data_AF-A0A011QJN3-F1
#
_entry.id   AF-A0A011QJN3-F1
#
_cell.length_a   1.000
_cell.length_b   1.000
_cell.length_c   1.000
_cell.angle_alpha   90.00
_cell.angle_beta   90.00
_cell.angle_gamma   90.00
#
_symmetry.space_group_name_H-M   'P 1'
#
loop_
_entity.id
_entity.type
_entity.pdbx_description
1 polymer ?
#
loop_
_entity_poly.entity_id
_entity_poly.type
_entity_poly.pdbx_seq_one_letter_code
_entity_poly.pdbx_strand_id
1 'polypeptide(L)'
;MRCAAIACRLSLRQATCMAAQLSTTPLREGTDTLPMDSTPTFTATKLGNSTAAASESHGRIRMRDFAIVAAQLILVLLLLRQFQIESPAFRILAMLAFAGFAVHSFLPLPARLPFFTALSLISIPLTLGLANGAWLIGIGFVLIAACHLPLSFRIRGLILLGLGVLLITQRATLLPTPWSEAIWPILGAMFMFRLIAYFYDLRHDKTPVTPAQSASYFFMLPNACFPLLPVIDFKTYRRSHYSGDAYLTYQKGVDWIVRGIVHLILYRYFYYHVTLAPSEVTGPAQFLQYVVANFMLYLRVSGLFHLIVGIVHLFGFNLPETHNRYLLAASFTDFWRRINIYWKDFMQKIFYFPAVFALKRFGTNNAIIIATLYVFLLTWLLHSYQWFWLRGTWLLAWHDMLFWAVLGVLVVANSLYEIKHGRSRSLSKKKKSWQSTALTIAKTYATFWFIAILWSFWTSESIVDWLALWSAWTGSYTAEALLFPLLSLLVIVLGSLSLPETATATMAAKGHRPWALDRAITIALALGLVLISMEGVHTRVSNEFGNLVSSLRSAHLSRLDNAKLERGYYEGLLSVDRFNSQLWEVYSKKPANWLDVENAGLKRFVDNFAQNELIPSFVSTTKYGTVSTNRWGMRDQDYTQARPADTLRAAVLGPSTVMGWGVGDGATFEALLEERLGREPVSSAFKHVELLNMGVPGYQPPQQLVAFDNVLDLQPNAILYVAAGREISRSADYLAEAVEKRLPIPYPALAAIVDQSGASAGMEKAEALKLLKPYGAAILQAVYGEIAGRSAELGIRPVWVFLPQVRGGSWQEETPETVRIARDAGFAVINLADVYQGHDIDTLRLAEWDDHPNELGHQLVADALYRALQKDPAILFGSTAATK
;
A
#
# COMPACT_ATOMS: atom_id res chain seq x y z
N MET A 1 10.81 -69.43 -6.56
CA MET A 1 10.89 -68.91 -5.17
C MET A 1 12.29 -68.45 -4.69
N ARG A 2 13.36 -68.44 -5.52
CA ARG A 2 14.66 -67.82 -5.14
C ARG A 2 14.91 -66.40 -5.70
N CYS A 3 14.12 -65.91 -6.66
CA CYS A 3 14.24 -64.52 -7.17
C CYS A 3 13.50 -63.46 -6.30
N ALA A 4 12.47 -63.85 -5.55
CA ALA A 4 11.71 -62.91 -4.70
C ALA A 4 12.47 -62.49 -3.41
N ALA A 5 13.39 -63.33 -2.92
CA ALA A 5 14.22 -63.02 -1.76
C ALA A 5 15.40 -62.07 -2.06
N ILE A 6 15.86 -62.03 -3.33
CA ILE A 6 16.94 -61.16 -3.77
C ILE A 6 16.40 -59.73 -4.03
N ALA A 7 15.20 -59.60 -4.60
CA ALA A 7 14.54 -58.30 -4.79
C ALA A 7 14.18 -57.60 -3.47
N CYS A 8 13.83 -58.36 -2.42
CA CYS A 8 13.52 -57.81 -1.09
C CYS A 8 14.77 -57.37 -0.31
N ARG A 9 15.94 -58.02 -0.51
CA ARG A 9 17.22 -57.60 0.10
C ARG A 9 17.91 -56.43 -0.63
N LEU A 10 17.67 -56.26 -1.93
CA LEU A 10 18.17 -55.12 -2.71
C LEU A 10 17.38 -53.82 -2.44
N SER A 11 16.05 -53.90 -2.22
CA SER A 11 15.26 -52.71 -1.88
C SER A 11 15.54 -52.21 -0.45
N LEU A 12 15.82 -53.09 0.51
CA LEU A 12 16.24 -52.69 1.86
C LEU A 12 17.66 -52.10 1.91
N ARG A 13 18.61 -52.58 1.09
CA ARG A 13 19.98 -52.00 1.02
C ARG A 13 20.02 -50.65 0.28
N GLN A 14 19.16 -50.42 -0.71
CA GLN A 14 19.05 -49.09 -1.34
C GLN A 14 18.31 -48.07 -0.44
N ALA A 15 17.33 -48.51 0.36
CA ALA A 15 16.67 -47.66 1.34
C ALA A 15 17.60 -47.28 2.53
N THR A 16 18.51 -48.16 2.95
CA THR A 16 19.51 -47.83 3.98
C THR A 16 20.67 -46.98 3.45
N CYS A 17 21.05 -47.11 2.17
CA CYS A 17 22.12 -46.28 1.57
C CYS A 17 21.68 -44.82 1.33
N MET A 18 20.40 -44.56 1.00
CA MET A 18 19.87 -43.18 0.94
C MET A 18 19.56 -42.56 2.31
N ALA A 19 19.29 -43.38 3.35
CA ALA A 19 19.14 -42.90 4.72
C ALA A 19 20.49 -42.61 5.41
N ALA A 20 21.57 -43.32 5.04
CA ALA A 20 22.90 -43.12 5.60
C ALA A 20 23.65 -41.89 5.04
N GLN A 21 23.23 -41.31 3.91
CA GLN A 21 23.79 -40.04 3.41
C GLN A 21 23.28 -38.79 4.16
N LEU A 22 22.44 -38.96 5.18
CA LEU A 22 21.98 -37.90 6.07
C LEU A 22 22.45 -38.08 7.53
N SER A 23 23.40 -38.99 7.81
CA SER A 23 24.05 -39.09 9.11
C SER A 23 25.52 -39.54 9.03
N THR A 24 26.39 -38.70 9.60
CA THR A 24 27.72 -38.99 10.19
C THR A 24 28.94 -39.26 9.31
N THR A 25 30.00 -38.51 9.63
CA THR A 25 31.43 -38.78 9.46
C THR A 25 31.76 -40.27 9.64
N PRO A 26 32.55 -40.91 8.75
CA PRO A 26 33.05 -42.26 9.01
C PRO A 26 34.45 -42.19 9.65
N LEU A 27 34.55 -42.76 10.84
CA LEU A 27 35.79 -43.39 11.32
C LEU A 27 36.03 -44.63 10.45
N ARG A 28 37.26 -44.79 9.96
CA ARG A 28 37.67 -45.86 9.06
C ARG A 28 38.42 -46.91 9.88
N GLU A 29 37.78 -48.04 10.17
CA GLU A 29 38.45 -49.28 10.56
C GLU A 29 38.99 -49.95 9.30
N GLY A 30 40.28 -50.24 9.29
CA GLY A 30 40.94 -51.08 8.30
C GLY A 30 41.71 -52.17 9.04
N THR A 31 41.30 -53.42 8.84
CA THR A 31 42.04 -54.61 9.21
C THR A 31 43.07 -54.89 8.13
N ASP A 32 44.36 -54.76 8.45
CA ASP A 32 45.45 -55.48 7.78
C ASP A 32 46.51 -55.83 8.84
N THR A 33 47.13 -56.98 8.64
CA THR A 33 47.90 -57.82 9.57
C THR A 33 49.27 -57.26 10.04
N LEU A 34 49.53 -57.45 11.34
CA LEU A 34 50.79 -57.53 12.15
C LEU A 34 52.17 -57.55 11.43
N PRO A 35 53.25 -57.02 12.03
CA PRO A 35 53.88 -57.65 13.22
C PRO A 35 54.26 -56.73 14.40
N MET A 36 54.42 -57.38 15.55
CA MET A 36 54.96 -56.92 16.82
C MET A 36 56.31 -56.21 16.69
N ASP A 37 56.50 -55.07 17.37
CA ASP A 37 57.37 -54.99 18.57
C ASP A 37 57.44 -53.58 19.15
N SER A 38 57.79 -53.52 20.45
CA SER A 38 58.21 -52.38 21.27
C SER A 38 57.13 -51.50 21.96
N THR A 39 56.98 -51.74 23.26
CA THR A 39 56.59 -50.73 24.27
C THR A 39 57.79 -49.79 24.51
N PRO A 40 57.61 -48.48 24.81
CA PRO A 40 57.41 -48.06 26.20
C PRO A 40 56.52 -46.82 26.45
N THR A 41 55.85 -46.87 27.59
CA THR A 41 55.56 -45.80 28.58
C THR A 41 55.84 -44.34 28.19
N PHE A 42 54.80 -43.49 28.18
CA PHE A 42 54.94 -42.06 28.49
C PHE A 42 53.81 -41.54 29.41
N THR A 43 54.29 -40.88 30.45
CA THR A 43 53.68 -40.21 31.60
C THR A 43 52.46 -39.32 31.32
N ALA A 44 51.47 -39.46 32.21
CA ALA A 44 50.36 -38.52 32.38
C ALA A 44 50.85 -37.11 32.67
N THR A 45 50.53 -36.17 31.78
CA THR A 45 50.74 -34.73 32.00
C THR A 45 49.39 -34.03 31.91
N LYS A 46 49.04 -33.30 32.97
CA LYS A 46 47.86 -32.45 33.13
C LYS A 46 47.52 -31.67 31.85
N LEU A 47 46.37 -31.97 31.23
CA LEU A 47 45.56 -30.97 30.54
C LEU A 47 44.25 -30.79 31.33
N GLY A 48 44.31 -29.87 32.29
CA GLY A 48 43.13 -29.38 33.00
C GLY A 48 42.27 -28.49 32.10
N ASN A 49 40.96 -28.58 32.31
CA ASN A 49 39.98 -27.50 32.16
C ASN A 49 39.85 -26.80 30.79
N SER A 50 39.46 -27.53 29.73
CA SER A 50 38.96 -26.87 28.51
C SER A 50 37.65 -27.45 27.93
N THR A 51 37.07 -28.49 28.52
CA THR A 51 35.85 -29.14 27.97
C THR A 51 34.57 -28.83 28.74
N ALA A 52 34.64 -28.21 29.92
CA ALA A 52 33.47 -27.79 30.71
C ALA A 52 32.93 -26.39 30.35
N ALA A 53 33.75 -25.50 29.77
CA ALA A 53 33.35 -24.11 29.48
C ALA A 53 32.54 -23.94 28.18
N ALA A 54 32.52 -24.95 27.30
CA ALA A 54 31.87 -24.85 25.98
C ALA A 54 30.36 -25.15 26.01
N SER A 55 29.82 -25.77 27.07
CA SER A 55 28.39 -26.12 27.17
C SER A 55 27.53 -25.08 27.89
N GLU A 56 28.09 -24.00 28.45
CA GLU A 56 27.37 -23.03 29.30
C GLU A 56 26.80 -21.79 28.57
N SER A 57 27.01 -21.64 27.26
CA SER A 57 26.75 -20.36 26.56
C SER A 57 25.47 -20.32 25.69
N HIS A 58 24.71 -21.39 25.56
CA HIS A 58 23.52 -21.37 24.71
C HIS A 58 22.47 -20.37 25.24
N GLY A 59 22.15 -19.37 24.42
CA GLY A 59 21.11 -18.38 24.69
C GLY A 59 21.49 -17.22 25.62
N ARG A 60 22.67 -17.19 26.26
CA ARG A 60 23.05 -16.07 27.15
C ARG A 60 23.64 -14.90 26.35
N ILE A 61 23.33 -13.67 26.78
CA ILE A 61 23.92 -12.44 26.24
C ILE A 61 24.75 -11.73 27.30
N ARG A 62 25.93 -11.20 26.93
CA ARG A 62 26.75 -10.38 27.82
C ARG A 62 26.14 -8.98 27.94
N MET A 63 26.28 -8.34 29.11
CA MET A 63 25.71 -7.00 29.35
C MET A 63 26.17 -5.96 28.32
N ARG A 64 27.46 -5.99 27.92
CA ARG A 64 27.99 -5.12 26.86
C ARG A 64 27.28 -5.32 25.52
N ASP A 65 27.11 -6.58 25.12
CA ASP A 65 26.48 -6.94 23.84
C ASP A 65 25.00 -6.55 23.83
N PHE A 66 24.33 -6.74 24.98
CA PHE A 66 22.96 -6.27 25.19
C PHE A 66 22.86 -4.74 25.06
N ALA A 67 23.75 -3.98 25.71
CA ALA A 67 23.75 -2.52 25.65
C ALA A 67 23.92 -2.00 24.21
N ILE A 68 24.74 -2.67 23.38
CA ILE A 68 24.90 -2.32 21.97
C ILE A 68 23.59 -2.52 21.20
N VAL A 69 22.94 -3.68 21.35
CA VAL A 69 21.66 -3.95 20.67
C VAL A 69 20.58 -2.99 21.16
N ALA A 70 20.50 -2.73 22.48
CA ALA A 70 19.55 -1.79 23.05
C ALA A 70 19.72 -0.37 22.48
N ALA A 71 20.96 0.12 22.36
CA ALA A 71 21.25 1.42 21.74
C ALA A 71 20.82 1.47 20.27
N GLN A 72 21.06 0.39 19.51
CA GLN A 72 20.59 0.28 18.12
C GLN A 72 19.06 0.26 18.03
N LEU A 73 18.37 -0.43 18.94
CA LEU A 73 16.90 -0.46 18.97
C LEU A 73 16.30 0.91 19.33
N ILE A 74 16.95 1.69 20.18
CA ILE A 74 16.57 3.09 20.43
C ILE A 74 16.70 3.91 19.15
N LEU A 75 17.80 3.76 18.41
CA LEU A 75 17.99 4.42 17.12
C LEU A 75 16.90 4.02 16.10
N VAL A 76 16.52 2.74 16.09
CA VAL A 76 15.40 2.25 15.28
C VAL A 76 14.08 2.90 15.70
N LEU A 77 13.76 3.01 17.00
CA LEU A 77 12.54 3.70 17.45
C LEU A 77 12.51 5.16 17.01
N LEU A 78 13.66 5.84 17.04
CA LEU A 78 13.79 7.20 16.52
C LEU A 78 13.48 7.27 15.03
N LEU A 79 14.01 6.34 14.22
CA LEU A 79 13.69 6.25 12.79
C LEU A 79 12.20 6.00 12.55
N LEU A 80 11.61 5.04 13.25
CA LEU A 80 10.17 4.73 13.14
C LEU A 80 9.31 5.95 13.50
N ARG A 81 9.73 6.76 14.47
CA ARG A 81 9.07 8.01 14.85
C ARG A 81 9.27 9.12 13.82
N GLN A 82 10.51 9.39 13.41
CA GLN A 82 10.87 10.51 12.54
C GLN A 82 10.29 10.38 11.14
N PHE A 83 10.30 9.17 10.60
CA PHE A 83 9.71 8.84 9.31
C PHE A 83 8.28 8.30 9.43
N GLN A 84 7.65 8.32 10.60
CA GLN A 84 6.30 7.79 10.82
C GLN A 84 6.05 6.47 10.06
N ILE A 85 6.96 5.51 10.21
CA ILE A 85 6.92 4.25 9.45
C ILE A 85 5.74 3.42 9.97
N GLU A 86 4.84 3.05 9.06
CA GLU A 86 3.57 2.37 9.36
C GLU A 86 2.70 3.14 10.39
N SER A 87 1.68 2.48 10.91
CA SER A 87 0.66 3.09 11.76
C SER A 87 1.15 3.43 13.18
N PRO A 88 0.44 4.33 13.91
CA PRO A 88 0.68 4.55 15.34
C PRO A 88 0.62 3.26 16.16
N ALA A 89 -0.27 2.33 15.80
CA ALA A 89 -0.39 1.02 16.43
C ALA A 89 0.90 0.19 16.27
N PHE A 90 1.56 0.26 15.11
CA PHE A 90 2.86 -0.39 14.92
C PHE A 90 3.95 0.22 15.81
N ARG A 91 3.95 1.54 16.02
CA ARG A 91 4.92 2.17 16.95
C ARG A 91 4.74 1.66 18.37
N ILE A 92 3.49 1.51 18.83
CA ILE A 92 3.18 0.89 20.14
C ILE A 92 3.71 -0.55 20.19
N LEU A 93 3.45 -1.33 19.14
CA LEU A 93 3.97 -2.70 19.04
C LEU A 93 5.50 -2.75 19.07
N ALA A 94 6.19 -1.85 18.36
CA ALA A 94 7.65 -1.80 18.34
C ALA A 94 8.23 -1.46 19.72
N MET A 95 7.63 -0.50 20.44
CA MET A 95 8.01 -0.21 21.83
C MET A 95 7.80 -1.42 22.74
N LEU A 96 6.64 -2.09 22.63
CA LEU A 96 6.33 -3.31 23.38
C LEU A 96 7.32 -4.45 23.04
N ALA A 97 7.67 -4.61 21.77
CA ALA A 97 8.62 -5.62 21.31
C ALA A 97 10.02 -5.37 21.85
N PHE A 98 10.48 -4.11 21.88
CA PHE A 98 11.84 -3.79 22.32
C PHE A 98 11.97 -3.79 23.85
N ALA A 99 10.94 -3.33 24.57
CA ALA A 99 10.84 -3.52 26.02
C ALA A 99 10.75 -5.00 26.39
N GLY A 100 9.93 -5.76 25.66
CA GLY A 100 9.79 -7.21 25.81
C GLY A 100 11.11 -7.93 25.51
N PHE A 101 11.87 -7.51 24.50
CA PHE A 101 13.21 -8.02 24.20
C PHE A 101 14.16 -7.83 25.40
N ALA A 102 14.14 -6.66 26.04
CA ALA A 102 14.98 -6.38 27.20
C ALA A 102 14.75 -7.42 28.30
N VAL A 103 13.50 -7.68 28.67
CA VAL A 103 13.15 -8.72 29.66
C VAL A 103 13.52 -10.12 29.14
N HIS A 104 13.09 -10.45 27.92
CA HIS A 104 13.27 -11.77 27.30
C HIS A 104 14.73 -12.23 27.23
N SER A 105 15.65 -11.30 26.95
CA SER A 105 17.07 -11.59 26.79
C SER A 105 17.75 -12.12 28.08
N PHE A 106 17.21 -11.77 29.25
CA PHE A 106 17.72 -12.20 30.56
C PHE A 106 16.90 -13.34 31.19
N LEU A 107 15.75 -13.71 30.62
CA LEU A 107 14.97 -14.85 31.11
C LEU A 107 15.70 -16.18 30.92
N PRO A 108 15.48 -17.17 31.82
CA PRO A 108 15.92 -18.55 31.58
C PRO A 108 15.34 -19.12 30.28
N LEU A 109 16.14 -19.90 29.54
CA LEU A 109 15.76 -20.47 28.25
C LEU A 109 14.35 -21.11 28.21
N PRO A 110 13.92 -21.91 29.21
CA PRO A 110 12.58 -22.50 29.21
C PRO A 110 11.43 -21.48 29.30
N ALA A 111 11.66 -20.33 29.93
CA ALA A 111 10.65 -19.28 30.12
C ALA A 111 10.51 -18.34 28.92
N ARG A 112 11.48 -18.36 27.99
CA ARG A 112 11.55 -17.42 26.86
C ARG A 112 10.42 -17.56 25.86
N LEU A 113 10.12 -18.80 25.44
CA LEU A 113 9.03 -19.04 24.50
C LEU A 113 7.65 -18.75 25.11
N PRO A 114 7.32 -19.22 26.34
CA PRO A 114 6.09 -18.81 27.03
C PRO A 114 5.96 -17.29 27.21
N PHE A 115 7.06 -16.60 27.55
CA PHE A 115 7.06 -15.14 27.65
C PHE A 115 6.76 -14.47 26.29
N PHE A 116 7.40 -14.92 25.21
CA PHE A 116 7.12 -14.43 23.86
C PHE A 116 5.65 -14.68 23.46
N THR A 117 5.08 -15.84 23.80
CA THR A 117 3.66 -16.13 23.60
C THR A 117 2.78 -15.14 24.36
N ALA A 118 3.04 -14.92 25.65
CA ALA A 118 2.27 -13.99 26.48
C ALA A 118 2.35 -12.55 25.94
N LEU A 119 3.55 -12.09 25.60
CA LEU A 119 3.78 -10.77 25.01
C LEU A 119 2.98 -10.59 23.71
N SER A 120 2.96 -11.62 22.86
CA SER A 120 2.25 -11.58 21.58
C SER A 120 0.72 -11.65 21.73
N LEU A 121 0.21 -12.34 22.76
CA LEU A 121 -1.22 -12.32 23.08
C LEU A 121 -1.65 -10.97 23.67
N ILE A 122 -0.80 -10.33 24.48
CA ILE A 122 -1.05 -9.00 25.04
C ILE A 122 -1.03 -7.92 23.95
N SER A 123 -0.18 -8.06 22.93
CA SER A 123 -0.11 -7.04 21.88
C SER A 123 -1.39 -6.91 21.05
N ILE A 124 -2.17 -7.99 20.91
CA ILE A 124 -3.39 -8.02 20.10
C ILE A 124 -4.48 -7.05 20.63
N PRO A 125 -4.94 -7.14 21.89
CA PRO A 125 -5.92 -6.19 22.42
C PRO A 125 -5.37 -4.77 22.54
N LEU A 126 -4.05 -4.59 22.68
CA LEU A 126 -3.42 -3.26 22.69
C LEU A 126 -3.47 -2.58 21.32
N THR A 127 -3.45 -3.33 20.22
CA THR A 127 -3.51 -2.77 18.86
C THR A 127 -4.94 -2.70 18.32
N LEU A 128 -5.79 -3.68 18.62
CA LEU A 128 -7.14 -3.81 18.04
C LEU A 128 -8.28 -3.40 18.98
N GLY A 129 -7.97 -3.07 20.23
CA GLY A 129 -8.95 -2.89 21.29
C GLY A 129 -9.36 -4.23 21.93
N LEU A 130 -9.90 -4.15 23.15
CA LEU A 130 -10.19 -5.33 23.98
C LEU A 130 -11.21 -6.27 23.33
N ALA A 131 -12.31 -5.74 22.78
CA ALA A 131 -13.37 -6.55 22.19
C ALA A 131 -12.89 -7.33 20.96
N ASN A 132 -12.28 -6.64 20.00
CA ASN A 132 -11.77 -7.27 18.78
C ASN A 132 -10.61 -8.23 19.08
N GLY A 133 -9.73 -7.84 20.01
CA GLY A 133 -8.61 -8.69 20.41
C GLY A 133 -9.06 -9.99 21.08
N ALA A 134 -10.07 -9.93 21.94
CA ALA A 134 -10.63 -11.12 22.59
C ALA A 134 -11.26 -12.09 21.57
N TRP A 135 -12.03 -11.59 20.60
CA TRP A 135 -12.61 -12.41 19.53
C TRP A 135 -11.55 -13.04 18.63
N LEU A 136 -10.54 -12.28 18.19
CA LEU A 136 -9.44 -12.80 17.37
C LEU A 136 -8.70 -13.93 18.08
N ILE A 137 -8.36 -13.73 19.37
CA ILE A 137 -7.68 -14.74 20.19
C ILE A 137 -8.57 -15.98 20.37
N GLY A 138 -9.86 -15.78 20.68
CA GLY A 138 -10.82 -16.86 20.86
C GLY A 138 -10.96 -17.73 19.60
N ILE A 139 -11.20 -17.11 18.44
CA ILE A 139 -11.30 -17.81 17.15
C ILE A 139 -10.00 -18.56 16.87
N GLY A 140 -8.85 -17.92 17.09
CA GLY A 140 -7.55 -18.55 16.85
C GLY A 140 -7.31 -19.78 17.75
N PHE A 141 -7.68 -19.71 19.03
CA PHE A 141 -7.58 -20.88 19.92
C PHE A 141 -8.54 -22.01 19.52
N VAL A 142 -9.74 -21.72 19.03
CA VAL A 142 -10.65 -22.73 18.48
C VAL A 142 -10.02 -23.46 17.29
N LEU A 143 -9.41 -22.72 16.36
CA LEU A 143 -8.70 -23.30 15.21
C LEU A 143 -7.51 -24.17 15.65
N ILE A 144 -6.71 -23.70 16.61
CA ILE A 144 -5.58 -24.46 17.17
C ILE A 144 -6.09 -25.73 17.86
N ALA A 145 -7.14 -25.64 18.68
CA ALA A 145 -7.72 -26.78 19.39
C ALA A 145 -8.25 -27.83 18.40
N ALA A 146 -8.91 -27.41 17.32
CA ALA A 146 -9.39 -28.31 16.26
C ALA A 146 -8.26 -29.14 15.62
N CYS A 147 -7.03 -28.62 15.52
CA CYS A 147 -5.86 -29.40 15.06
C CYS A 147 -5.45 -30.53 16.02
N HIS A 148 -5.72 -30.38 17.32
CA HIS A 148 -5.23 -31.27 18.39
C HIS A 148 -6.30 -32.17 19.01
N LEU A 149 -7.56 -32.07 18.58
CA LEU A 149 -8.66 -32.92 19.05
C LEU A 149 -8.26 -34.41 19.00
N PRO A 150 -8.67 -35.25 19.97
CA PRO A 150 -8.35 -36.68 20.01
C PRO A 150 -9.14 -37.52 18.97
N LEU A 151 -9.27 -37.00 17.75
CA LEU A 151 -9.99 -37.59 16.63
C LEU A 151 -9.01 -38.03 15.52
N SER A 152 -9.49 -38.80 14.54
CA SER A 152 -8.67 -39.17 13.39
C SER A 152 -8.25 -37.93 12.57
N PHE A 153 -7.07 -37.98 11.92
CA PHE A 153 -6.56 -36.85 11.13
C PHE A 153 -7.54 -36.38 10.05
N ARG A 154 -8.31 -37.29 9.45
CA ARG A 154 -9.34 -36.95 8.45
C ARG A 154 -10.48 -36.15 9.06
N ILE A 155 -10.98 -36.56 10.23
CA ILE A 155 -12.06 -35.85 10.93
C ILE A 155 -11.60 -34.45 11.35
N ARG A 156 -10.38 -34.31 11.88
CA ARG A 156 -9.81 -32.99 12.19
C ARG A 156 -9.77 -32.09 10.95
N GLY A 157 -9.36 -32.65 9.80
CA GLY A 157 -9.37 -31.94 8.53
C GLY A 157 -10.78 -31.47 8.11
N LEU A 158 -11.80 -32.33 8.25
CA LEU A 158 -13.19 -31.96 7.97
C LEU A 158 -13.72 -30.87 8.91
N ILE A 159 -13.38 -30.92 10.20
CA ILE A 159 -13.74 -29.88 11.17
C ILE A 159 -13.08 -28.55 10.77
N LEU A 160 -11.79 -28.55 10.43
CA LEU A 160 -11.08 -27.35 10.00
C LEU A 160 -11.65 -26.78 8.69
N LEU A 161 -12.07 -27.64 7.76
CA LEU A 161 -12.76 -27.21 6.54
C LEU A 161 -14.12 -26.57 6.87
N GLY A 162 -14.91 -27.18 7.75
CA GLY A 162 -16.20 -26.61 8.19
C GLY A 162 -16.04 -25.26 8.89
N LEU A 163 -15.07 -25.13 9.80
CA LEU A 163 -14.72 -23.85 10.44
C LEU A 163 -14.23 -22.83 9.41
N GLY A 164 -13.42 -23.25 8.43
CA GLY A 164 -12.97 -22.39 7.34
C GLY A 164 -14.12 -21.87 6.49
N VAL A 165 -15.07 -22.72 6.11
CA VAL A 165 -16.28 -22.32 5.37
C VAL A 165 -17.11 -21.32 6.18
N LEU A 166 -17.31 -21.57 7.48
CA LEU A 166 -18.02 -20.64 8.38
C LEU A 166 -17.36 -19.26 8.42
N LEU A 167 -16.02 -19.21 8.56
CA LEU A 167 -15.32 -17.93 8.59
C LEU A 167 -15.35 -17.23 7.22
N ILE A 168 -15.32 -17.99 6.12
CA ILE A 168 -15.46 -17.44 4.76
C ILE A 168 -16.86 -16.84 4.57
N THR A 169 -17.94 -17.51 5.01
CA THR A 169 -19.30 -17.00 4.86
C THR A 169 -19.54 -15.76 5.73
N GLN A 170 -19.01 -15.73 6.95
CA GLN A 170 -19.02 -14.54 7.80
C GLN A 170 -18.24 -13.38 7.18
N ARG A 171 -17.04 -13.66 6.63
CA ARG A 171 -16.25 -12.63 5.95
C ARG A 171 -16.93 -12.09 4.68
N ALA A 172 -17.65 -12.94 3.96
CA ALA A 172 -18.45 -12.55 2.79
C ALA A 172 -19.78 -11.86 3.18
N THR A 173 -19.92 -11.43 4.44
CA THR A 173 -21.10 -10.75 5.02
C THR A 173 -22.42 -11.52 4.85
N LEU A 174 -22.36 -12.83 4.59
CA LEU A 174 -23.55 -13.69 4.46
C LEU A 174 -24.12 -14.09 5.83
N LEU A 175 -23.32 -13.94 6.89
CA LEU A 175 -23.72 -14.17 8.27
C LEU A 175 -23.29 -12.98 9.13
N PRO A 176 -24.16 -12.50 10.05
CA PRO A 176 -23.81 -11.40 10.94
C PRO A 176 -22.69 -11.80 11.89
N THR A 177 -21.86 -10.84 12.29
CA THR A 177 -20.81 -11.04 13.28
C THR A 177 -20.85 -9.96 14.37
N PRO A 178 -20.50 -10.29 15.62
CA PRO A 178 -20.52 -9.34 16.74
C PRO A 178 -19.23 -8.51 16.87
N TRP A 179 -18.34 -8.56 15.89
CA TRP A 179 -17.04 -7.86 15.88
C TRP A 179 -16.86 -7.03 14.60
N SER A 180 -15.86 -6.15 14.55
CA SER A 180 -15.64 -5.30 13.37
C SER A 180 -14.89 -6.01 12.23
N GLU A 181 -15.04 -5.48 11.02
CA GLU A 181 -14.36 -6.02 9.82
C GLU A 181 -12.82 -6.00 9.92
N ALA A 182 -12.26 -5.18 10.81
CA ALA A 182 -10.82 -5.05 11.01
C ALA A 182 -10.14 -6.35 11.50
N ILE A 183 -10.89 -7.29 12.08
CA ILE A 183 -10.36 -8.59 12.51
C ILE A 183 -9.90 -9.44 11.32
N TRP A 184 -10.60 -9.36 10.19
CA TRP A 184 -10.47 -10.36 9.14
C TRP A 184 -9.10 -10.39 8.46
N PRO A 185 -8.48 -9.24 8.07
CA PRO A 185 -7.13 -9.23 7.50
C PRO A 185 -6.08 -9.85 8.42
N ILE A 186 -6.16 -9.56 9.71
CA ILE A 186 -5.22 -10.07 10.71
C ILE A 186 -5.44 -11.57 10.94
N LEU A 187 -6.70 -12.01 11.06
CA LEU A 187 -7.03 -13.43 11.19
C LEU A 187 -6.52 -14.23 9.99
N GLY A 188 -6.70 -13.70 8.78
CA GLY A 188 -6.16 -14.25 7.54
C GLY A 188 -4.65 -14.40 7.61
N ALA A 189 -3.93 -13.33 7.96
CA ALA A 189 -2.48 -13.33 8.14
C ALA A 189 -2.02 -14.41 9.13
N MET A 190 -2.74 -14.58 10.24
CA MET A 190 -2.46 -15.54 11.30
C MET A 190 -2.65 -16.98 10.82
N PHE A 191 -3.78 -17.31 10.21
CA PHE A 191 -4.19 -18.69 10.02
C PHE A 191 -4.16 -19.20 8.58
N MET A 192 -4.49 -18.41 7.55
CA MET A 192 -4.79 -18.93 6.19
C MET A 192 -3.82 -20.00 5.67
N PHE A 193 -2.56 -19.65 5.38
CA PHE A 193 -1.55 -20.56 4.85
C PHE A 193 -0.78 -21.28 5.96
N ARG A 194 -0.61 -20.60 7.10
CA ARG A 194 0.11 -21.17 8.26
C ARG A 194 -0.60 -22.37 8.85
N LEU A 195 -1.94 -22.39 8.83
CA LEU A 195 -2.75 -23.52 9.28
C LEU A 195 -2.56 -24.73 8.36
N ILE A 196 -2.48 -24.52 7.05
CA ILE A 196 -2.17 -25.57 6.07
C ILE A 196 -0.78 -26.16 6.34
N ALA A 197 0.24 -25.31 6.48
CA ALA A 197 1.60 -25.74 6.78
C ALA A 197 1.71 -26.47 8.13
N TYR A 198 1.03 -25.95 9.15
CA TYR A 198 1.00 -26.51 10.50
C TYR A 198 0.32 -27.89 10.52
N PHE A 199 -0.86 -28.01 9.91
CA PHE A 199 -1.61 -29.26 9.86
C PHE A 199 -0.90 -30.32 9.02
N TYR A 200 -0.20 -29.91 7.95
CA TYR A 200 0.70 -30.79 7.20
C TYR A 200 1.83 -31.33 8.09
N ASP A 201 2.47 -30.48 8.89
CA ASP A 201 3.57 -30.88 9.78
C ASP A 201 3.10 -31.79 10.90
N LEU A 202 1.90 -31.60 11.47
CA LEU A 202 1.35 -32.53 12.47
C LEU A 202 1.20 -33.97 11.96
N ARG A 203 1.03 -34.17 10.65
CA ARG A 203 0.95 -35.51 10.06
C ARG A 203 2.33 -36.16 9.92
N HIS A 204 3.32 -35.38 9.47
CA HIS A 204 4.61 -35.88 9.00
C HIS A 204 5.73 -35.76 10.05
N ASP A 205 5.60 -34.87 11.02
CA ASP A 205 6.53 -34.68 12.12
C ASP A 205 5.95 -35.30 13.40
N LYS A 206 6.64 -36.30 13.97
CA LYS A 206 6.18 -37.04 15.15
C LYS A 206 6.61 -36.42 16.48
N THR A 207 7.36 -35.34 16.43
CA THR A 207 7.80 -34.64 17.63
C THR A 207 6.61 -33.92 18.30
N PRO A 208 6.38 -34.12 19.61
CA PRO A 208 5.28 -33.47 20.33
C PRO A 208 5.33 -31.96 20.21
N VAL A 209 4.16 -31.33 20.05
CA VAL A 209 4.02 -29.88 20.00
C VAL A 209 3.48 -29.39 21.34
N THR A 210 4.18 -28.41 21.93
CA THR A 210 3.72 -27.77 23.16
C THR A 210 2.69 -26.67 22.88
N PRO A 211 1.77 -26.34 23.82
CA PRO A 211 0.82 -25.24 23.65
C PRO A 211 1.50 -23.89 23.39
N ALA A 212 2.65 -23.63 24.02
CA ALA A 212 3.42 -22.42 23.79
C ALA A 212 3.92 -22.31 22.34
N GLN A 213 4.39 -23.42 21.74
CA GLN A 213 4.86 -23.47 20.35
C GLN A 213 3.74 -23.25 19.34
N SER A 214 2.55 -23.82 19.56
CA SER A 214 1.41 -23.61 18.66
C SER A 214 0.90 -22.18 18.78
N ALA A 215 0.68 -21.69 20.00
CA ALA A 215 0.21 -20.33 20.24
C ALA A 215 1.20 -19.27 19.71
N SER A 216 2.50 -19.39 19.99
CA SER A 216 3.50 -18.41 19.52
C SER A 216 3.65 -18.39 18.00
N TYR A 217 3.40 -19.51 17.33
CA TYR A 217 3.50 -19.62 15.87
C TYR A 217 2.33 -18.95 15.15
N PHE A 218 1.10 -19.10 15.66
CA PHE A 218 -0.08 -18.46 15.07
C PHE A 218 -0.26 -17.01 15.51
N PHE A 219 0.06 -16.69 16.75
CA PHE A 219 0.01 -15.34 17.31
C PHE A 219 1.41 -14.75 17.43
N MET A 220 2.21 -14.77 16.35
CA MET A 220 3.53 -14.12 16.41
C MET A 220 3.36 -12.62 16.64
N LEU A 221 4.20 -12.02 17.49
CA LEU A 221 4.12 -10.60 17.88
C LEU A 221 3.82 -9.62 16.73
N PRO A 222 4.48 -9.69 15.55
CA PRO A 222 4.17 -8.77 14.44
C PRO A 222 2.75 -8.89 13.87
N ASN A 223 2.07 -10.03 14.02
CA ASN A 223 0.72 -10.23 13.47
C ASN A 223 -0.30 -9.23 14.00
N ALA A 224 -0.08 -8.64 15.18
CA ALA A 224 -1.04 -7.72 15.80
C ALA A 224 -1.29 -6.44 14.99
N CYS A 225 -0.40 -6.09 14.05
CA CYS A 225 -0.55 -4.92 13.19
C CYS A 225 -0.28 -5.18 11.70
N PHE A 226 0.26 -6.35 11.33
CA PHE A 226 0.57 -6.65 9.94
C PHE A 226 -0.47 -7.63 9.35
N PRO A 227 -1.31 -7.17 8.39
CA PRO A 227 -2.27 -8.05 7.71
C PRO A 227 -1.61 -8.96 6.68
N LEU A 228 -0.34 -8.71 6.33
CA LEU A 228 0.42 -9.51 5.37
C LEU A 228 1.75 -9.95 6.01
N LEU A 229 1.94 -11.27 6.14
CA LEU A 229 3.15 -11.87 6.68
C LEU A 229 3.77 -12.90 5.74
N PRO A 230 5.09 -13.14 5.87
CA PRO A 230 5.71 -14.28 5.23
C PRO A 230 5.12 -15.59 5.77
N VAL A 231 4.93 -16.57 4.88
CA VAL A 231 4.45 -17.91 5.25
C VAL A 231 5.59 -18.70 5.88
N ILE A 232 5.85 -18.44 7.15
CA ILE A 232 6.90 -19.12 7.92
C ILE A 232 6.49 -20.57 8.14
N ASP A 233 7.35 -21.51 7.76
CA ASP A 233 7.12 -22.94 7.97
C ASP A 233 7.23 -23.33 9.45
N PHE A 234 6.29 -24.13 9.97
CA PHE A 234 6.25 -24.49 11.40
C PHE A 234 7.50 -25.26 11.84
N LYS A 235 7.95 -26.23 11.04
CA LYS A 235 9.18 -26.98 11.32
C LYS A 235 10.41 -26.07 11.35
N THR A 236 10.52 -25.12 10.41
CA THR A 236 11.61 -24.13 10.40
C THR A 236 11.53 -23.21 11.62
N TYR A 237 10.34 -22.69 11.93
CA TYR A 237 10.10 -21.85 13.10
C TYR A 237 10.60 -22.52 14.38
N ARG A 238 10.19 -23.76 14.64
CA ARG A 238 10.57 -24.50 15.84
C ARG A 238 12.08 -24.79 15.88
N ARG A 239 12.68 -25.20 14.77
CA ARG A 239 14.12 -25.50 14.69
C ARG A 239 14.99 -24.27 14.80
N SER A 240 14.46 -23.08 14.50
CA SER A 240 15.21 -21.83 14.49
C SER A 240 15.36 -21.18 15.87
N HIS A 241 14.52 -21.54 16.84
CA HIS A 241 14.52 -20.93 18.17
C HIS A 241 15.77 -21.34 18.97
N TYR A 242 16.67 -20.37 19.21
CA TYR A 242 17.97 -20.52 19.86
C TYR A 242 18.86 -21.63 19.27
N SER A 243 18.84 -21.77 17.93
CA SER A 243 19.67 -22.75 17.21
C SER A 243 21.14 -22.35 17.04
N GLY A 244 21.49 -21.10 17.35
CA GLY A 244 22.84 -20.56 17.24
C GLY A 244 23.14 -19.52 18.32
N ASP A 245 24.18 -18.71 18.10
CA ASP A 245 24.55 -17.62 19.00
C ASP A 245 23.44 -16.56 19.09
N ALA A 246 23.03 -16.25 20.32
CA ALA A 246 21.94 -15.32 20.60
C ALA A 246 22.25 -13.89 20.13
N TYR A 247 23.47 -13.40 20.41
CA TYR A 247 23.87 -12.05 20.04
C TYR A 247 23.94 -11.88 18.53
N LEU A 248 24.48 -12.85 17.80
CA LEU A 248 24.48 -12.82 16.33
C LEU A 248 23.06 -12.83 15.75
N THR A 249 22.15 -13.57 16.37
CA THR A 249 20.74 -13.62 15.96
C THR A 249 20.06 -12.27 16.19
N TYR A 250 20.27 -11.62 17.33
CA TYR A 250 19.71 -10.29 17.61
C TYR A 250 20.27 -9.22 16.67
N GLN A 251 21.58 -9.24 16.42
CA GLN A 251 22.24 -8.32 15.48
C GLN A 251 21.71 -8.49 14.04
N LYS A 252 21.48 -9.73 13.61
CA LYS A 252 20.80 -10.01 12.35
C LYS A 252 19.38 -9.44 12.32
N GLY A 253 18.66 -9.50 13.45
CA GLY A 253 17.36 -8.86 13.62
C GLY A 253 17.41 -7.36 13.40
N VAL A 254 18.39 -6.68 14.01
CA VAL A 254 18.59 -5.23 13.85
C VAL A 254 18.84 -4.85 12.39
N ASP A 255 19.72 -5.54 11.64
CA ASP A 255 19.92 -5.14 10.24
C ASP A 255 18.69 -5.34 9.39
N TRP A 256 17.90 -6.37 9.67
CA TRP A 256 16.72 -6.66 8.88
C TRP A 256 15.65 -5.62 9.16
N ILE A 257 15.54 -5.16 10.40
CA ILE A 257 14.69 -4.01 10.73
C ILE A 257 15.17 -2.76 9.97
N VAL A 258 16.46 -2.44 10.01
CA VAL A 258 17.01 -1.25 9.30
C VAL A 258 16.86 -1.38 7.78
N ARG A 259 17.16 -2.56 7.21
CA ARG A 259 16.95 -2.86 5.77
C ARG A 259 15.47 -2.72 5.40
N GLY A 260 14.58 -3.19 6.26
CA GLY A 260 13.13 -3.04 6.09
C GLY A 260 12.72 -1.57 6.03
N ILE A 261 13.20 -0.76 6.98
CA ILE A 261 12.96 0.70 7.01
C ILE A 261 13.48 1.37 5.73
N VAL A 262 14.69 1.03 5.27
CA VAL A 262 15.26 1.58 4.03
C VAL A 262 14.39 1.21 2.82
N HIS A 263 13.94 -0.04 2.71
CA HIS A 263 13.04 -0.46 1.64
C HIS A 263 11.69 0.30 1.69
N LEU A 264 11.15 0.57 2.90
CA LEU A 264 9.91 1.33 3.06
C LEU A 264 10.08 2.82 2.71
N ILE A 265 11.21 3.43 3.04
CA ILE A 265 11.53 4.81 2.65
C ILE A 265 11.73 4.89 1.12
N LEU A 266 12.44 3.94 0.52
CA LEU A 266 12.59 3.86 -0.94
C LEU A 266 11.25 3.62 -1.62
N TYR A 267 10.41 2.75 -1.06
CA TYR A 267 9.03 2.56 -1.52
C TYR A 267 8.28 3.90 -1.54
N ARG A 268 8.33 4.69 -0.46
CA ARG A 268 7.70 6.02 -0.41
C ARG A 268 8.23 6.97 -1.47
N TYR A 269 9.54 6.96 -1.71
CA TYR A 269 10.12 7.77 -2.79
C TYR A 269 9.53 7.41 -4.15
N PHE A 270 9.54 6.13 -4.51
CA PHE A 270 8.95 5.68 -5.77
C PHE A 270 7.45 5.97 -5.83
N TYR A 271 6.76 5.72 -4.73
CA TYR A 271 5.33 5.87 -4.61
C TYR A 271 4.87 7.34 -4.64
N TYR A 272 5.60 8.29 -4.08
CA TYR A 272 5.20 9.71 -4.09
C TYR A 272 5.69 10.47 -5.32
N HIS A 273 6.90 10.19 -5.76
CA HIS A 273 7.60 11.04 -6.73
C HIS A 273 7.78 10.41 -8.11
N VAL A 274 7.64 9.09 -8.22
CA VAL A 274 7.99 8.37 -9.46
C VAL A 274 6.79 7.70 -10.13
N THR A 275 5.77 7.27 -9.38
CA THR A 275 4.55 6.70 -9.98
C THR A 275 3.78 7.74 -10.79
N LEU A 276 3.28 7.32 -11.95
CA LEU A 276 2.48 8.14 -12.87
C LEU A 276 1.09 7.51 -13.05
N ALA A 277 0.07 8.35 -13.26
CA ALA A 277 -1.22 7.91 -13.74
C ALA A 277 -1.13 7.49 -15.22
N PRO A 278 -1.93 6.50 -15.68
CA PRO A 278 -1.92 6.08 -17.08
C PRO A 278 -2.15 7.21 -18.11
N SER A 279 -2.89 8.26 -17.73
CA SER A 279 -3.15 9.44 -18.57
C SER A 279 -1.99 10.44 -18.65
N GLU A 280 -0.94 10.25 -17.85
CA GLU A 280 0.29 11.05 -17.86
C GLU A 280 1.39 10.42 -18.72
N VAL A 281 1.19 9.17 -19.17
CA VAL A 281 2.14 8.46 -20.02
C VAL A 281 1.95 8.89 -21.47
N THR A 282 2.62 9.97 -21.85
CA THR A 282 2.51 10.60 -23.19
C THR A 282 3.71 10.33 -24.09
N GLY A 283 4.85 9.90 -23.55
CA GLY A 283 6.07 9.64 -24.31
C GLY A 283 6.95 8.51 -23.76
N PRO A 284 8.08 8.20 -24.44
CA PRO A 284 8.94 7.06 -24.08
C PRO A 284 9.57 7.17 -22.68
N ALA A 285 9.93 8.39 -22.23
CA ALA A 285 10.51 8.60 -20.92
C ALA A 285 9.50 8.26 -19.80
N GLN A 286 8.28 8.78 -19.92
CA GLN A 286 7.18 8.52 -18.97
C GLN A 286 6.78 7.03 -18.99
N PHE A 287 6.83 6.38 -20.15
CA PHE A 287 6.55 4.95 -20.26
C PHE A 287 7.58 4.10 -19.47
N LEU A 288 8.88 4.36 -19.67
CA LEU A 288 9.94 3.65 -18.93
C LEU A 288 9.87 3.93 -17.43
N GLN A 289 9.57 5.16 -17.04
CA GLN A 289 9.30 5.54 -15.66
C GLN A 289 8.13 4.74 -15.07
N TYR A 290 6.98 4.70 -15.76
CA TYR A 290 5.79 3.97 -15.33
C TYR A 290 6.09 2.48 -15.10
N VAL A 291 6.81 1.85 -16.04
CA VAL A 291 7.19 0.43 -15.96
C VAL A 291 8.08 0.14 -14.75
N VAL A 292 9.13 0.94 -14.54
CA VAL A 292 10.05 0.74 -13.41
C VAL A 292 9.39 1.08 -12.08
N ALA A 293 8.63 2.17 -12.01
CA ALA A 293 7.96 2.61 -10.79
C ALA A 293 7.01 1.53 -10.25
N ASN A 294 6.18 0.93 -11.11
CA ASN A 294 5.25 -0.11 -10.72
C ASN A 294 5.95 -1.36 -10.14
N PHE A 295 7.09 -1.77 -10.71
CA PHE A 295 7.86 -2.87 -10.13
C PHE A 295 8.49 -2.49 -8.78
N MET A 296 8.93 -1.23 -8.63
CA MET A 296 9.51 -0.74 -7.37
C MET A 296 8.50 -0.62 -6.22
N LEU A 297 7.19 -0.62 -6.50
CA LEU A 297 6.18 -0.70 -5.44
C LEU A 297 6.27 -2.00 -4.62
N TYR A 298 6.87 -3.06 -5.17
CA TYR A 298 7.14 -4.30 -4.45
C TYR A 298 8.12 -4.11 -3.26
N LEU A 299 8.88 -3.00 -3.23
CA LEU A 299 9.71 -2.64 -2.08
C LEU A 299 8.92 -2.59 -0.78
N ARG A 300 7.61 -2.26 -0.82
CA ARG A 300 6.75 -2.32 0.37
C ARG A 300 6.68 -3.73 0.96
N VAL A 301 6.35 -4.74 0.15
CA VAL A 301 6.24 -6.14 0.61
C VAL A 301 7.59 -6.63 1.14
N SER A 302 8.67 -6.35 0.41
CA SER A 302 10.00 -6.76 0.86
C SER A 302 10.44 -6.05 2.14
N GLY A 303 10.15 -4.74 2.28
CA GLY A 303 10.44 -3.96 3.47
C GLY A 303 9.70 -4.47 4.70
N LEU A 304 8.39 -4.69 4.57
CA LEU A 304 7.56 -5.28 5.62
C LEU A 304 8.08 -6.64 6.08
N PHE A 305 8.42 -7.54 5.14
CA PHE A 305 8.89 -8.88 5.51
C PHE A 305 10.22 -8.85 6.25
N HIS A 306 11.17 -7.99 5.84
CA HIS A 306 12.42 -7.82 6.58
C HIS A 306 12.17 -7.26 7.99
N LEU A 307 11.27 -6.27 8.12
CA LEU A 307 10.88 -5.68 9.40
C LEU A 307 10.26 -6.72 10.35
N ILE A 308 9.26 -7.46 9.87
CA ILE A 308 8.57 -8.53 10.60
C ILE A 308 9.55 -9.59 11.08
N VAL A 309 10.34 -10.16 10.16
CA VAL A 309 11.26 -11.25 10.50
C VAL A 309 12.41 -10.73 11.36
N GLY A 310 12.83 -9.47 11.18
CA GLY A 310 13.82 -8.81 12.02
C GLY A 310 13.38 -8.68 13.49
N ILE A 311 12.11 -8.34 13.74
CA ILE A 311 11.53 -8.34 15.10
C ILE A 311 11.54 -9.75 15.69
N VAL A 312 11.17 -10.76 14.91
CA VAL A 312 11.14 -12.16 15.37
C VAL A 312 12.54 -12.67 15.72
N HIS A 313 13.59 -12.21 15.02
CA HIS A 313 14.98 -12.53 15.37
C HIS A 313 15.39 -12.02 16.78
N LEU A 314 14.85 -10.89 17.24
CA LEU A 314 15.12 -10.38 18.59
C LEU A 314 14.68 -11.37 19.69
N PHE A 315 13.71 -12.24 19.37
CA PHE A 315 13.26 -13.29 20.29
C PHE A 315 13.96 -14.64 20.07
N GLY A 316 15.11 -14.63 19.41
CA GLY A 316 16.00 -15.79 19.29
C GLY A 316 15.68 -16.75 18.14
N PHE A 317 14.77 -16.38 17.24
CA PHE A 317 14.44 -17.19 16.06
C PHE A 317 15.37 -16.85 14.89
N ASN A 318 16.30 -17.75 14.57
CA ASN A 318 17.24 -17.57 13.46
C ASN A 318 16.61 -18.01 12.12
N LEU A 319 15.72 -17.18 11.58
CA LEU A 319 14.94 -17.46 10.38
C LEU A 319 15.71 -17.14 9.06
N PRO A 320 15.40 -17.83 7.94
CA PRO A 320 16.06 -17.59 6.65
C PRO A 320 15.65 -16.26 6.01
N GLU A 321 16.49 -15.76 5.07
CA GLU A 321 16.22 -14.51 4.32
C GLU A 321 14.83 -14.51 3.68
N THR A 322 14.17 -13.35 3.68
CA THR A 322 12.86 -13.18 3.03
C THR A 322 13.04 -12.96 1.52
N HIS A 323 14.01 -12.11 1.17
CA HIS A 323 14.35 -11.72 -0.20
C HIS A 323 15.87 -11.68 -0.36
N ASN A 324 16.38 -12.05 -1.54
CA ASN A 324 17.83 -12.02 -1.78
C ASN A 324 18.18 -11.39 -3.14
N ARG A 325 18.44 -10.08 -3.13
CA ARG A 325 18.91 -9.31 -4.30
C ARG A 325 18.10 -9.64 -5.57
N TYR A 326 16.78 -9.67 -5.44
CA TYR A 326 15.87 -10.14 -6.51
C TYR A 326 15.90 -9.28 -7.78
N LEU A 327 16.29 -8.00 -7.65
CA LEU A 327 16.53 -7.10 -8.78
C LEU A 327 17.74 -7.50 -9.64
N LEU A 328 18.65 -8.31 -9.09
CA LEU A 328 19.87 -8.78 -9.74
C LEU A 328 19.75 -10.24 -10.23
N ALA A 329 18.52 -10.72 -10.43
CA ALA A 329 18.29 -12.07 -10.95
C ALA A 329 18.70 -12.18 -12.42
N ALA A 330 19.51 -13.19 -12.75
CA ALA A 330 19.99 -13.40 -14.12
C ALA A 330 19.09 -14.32 -14.98
N SER A 331 18.01 -14.86 -14.40
CA SER A 331 17.01 -15.69 -15.08
C SER A 331 15.68 -15.70 -14.32
N PHE A 332 14.59 -16.12 -14.97
CA PHE A 332 13.28 -16.25 -14.33
C PHE A 332 13.25 -17.26 -13.17
N THR A 333 13.99 -18.36 -13.28
CA THR A 333 14.13 -19.34 -12.19
C THR A 333 14.93 -18.77 -11.03
N ASP A 334 15.96 -17.96 -11.30
CA ASP A 334 16.73 -17.25 -10.27
C ASP A 334 15.88 -16.18 -9.57
N PHE A 335 15.06 -15.46 -10.33
CA PHE A 335 14.10 -14.49 -9.83
C PHE A 335 13.09 -15.12 -8.86
N TRP A 336 12.42 -16.21 -9.28
CA TRP A 336 11.48 -16.97 -8.44
C TRP A 336 12.12 -17.46 -7.13
N ARG A 337 13.42 -17.77 -7.15
CA ARG A 337 14.16 -18.20 -5.98
C ARG A 337 14.49 -17.09 -4.99
N ARG A 338 14.45 -15.83 -5.42
CA ARG A 338 14.96 -14.67 -4.68
C ARG A 338 13.89 -13.70 -4.20
N ILE A 339 12.77 -13.59 -4.93
CA ILE A 339 11.77 -12.54 -4.66
C ILE A 339 10.84 -12.85 -3.49
N ASN A 340 10.43 -14.10 -3.24
CA ASN A 340 9.64 -14.42 -2.04
C ASN A 340 9.99 -15.84 -1.57
N ILE A 341 11.03 -15.94 -0.76
CA ILE A 341 11.63 -17.22 -0.38
C ILE A 341 10.65 -18.08 0.42
N TYR A 342 9.92 -17.46 1.35
CA TYR A 342 8.92 -18.14 2.19
C TYR A 342 7.76 -18.69 1.37
N TRP A 343 7.23 -17.91 0.43
CA TRP A 343 6.18 -18.38 -0.49
C TRP A 343 6.67 -19.56 -1.33
N LYS A 344 7.84 -19.43 -1.93
CA LYS A 344 8.45 -20.50 -2.71
C LYS A 344 8.65 -21.77 -1.88
N ASP A 345 9.17 -21.66 -0.66
CA ASP A 345 9.38 -22.81 0.24
C ASP A 345 8.06 -23.48 0.60
N PHE A 346 7.02 -22.70 0.91
CA PHE A 346 5.67 -23.20 1.15
C PHE A 346 5.12 -23.95 -0.08
N MET A 347 5.16 -23.33 -1.26
CA MET A 347 4.70 -23.95 -2.50
C MET A 347 5.47 -25.22 -2.84
N GLN A 348 6.78 -25.22 -2.56
CA GLN A 348 7.61 -26.39 -2.80
C GLN A 348 7.25 -27.56 -1.88
N LYS A 349 7.12 -27.28 -0.58
CA LYS A 349 6.82 -28.27 0.46
C LYS A 349 5.44 -28.88 0.29
N ILE A 350 4.42 -28.05 0.11
CA ILE A 350 3.01 -28.47 0.17
C ILE A 350 2.52 -29.01 -1.18
N PHE A 351 2.96 -28.45 -2.31
CA PHE A 351 2.38 -28.76 -3.61
C PHE A 351 3.39 -29.35 -4.61
N TYR A 352 4.56 -28.72 -4.79
CA TYR A 352 5.52 -29.13 -5.81
C TYR A 352 6.08 -30.54 -5.59
N PHE A 353 6.69 -30.79 -4.43
CA PHE A 353 7.33 -32.10 -4.19
C PHE A 353 6.31 -33.23 -4.24
N PRO A 354 5.14 -33.15 -3.57
CA PRO A 354 4.10 -34.16 -3.71
C PRO A 354 3.67 -34.40 -5.16
N ALA A 355 3.46 -33.33 -5.95
CA ALA A 355 3.11 -33.46 -7.36
C ALA A 355 4.21 -34.14 -8.18
N VAL A 356 5.47 -33.76 -8.00
CA VAL A 356 6.61 -34.40 -8.67
C VAL A 356 6.66 -35.88 -8.33
N PHE A 357 6.57 -36.25 -7.05
CA PHE A 357 6.60 -37.67 -6.63
C PHE A 357 5.45 -38.48 -7.23
N ALA A 358 4.23 -37.93 -7.29
CA ALA A 358 3.08 -38.60 -7.91
C ALA A 358 3.23 -38.75 -9.43
N LEU A 359 3.89 -37.81 -10.09
CA LEU A 359 4.05 -37.77 -11.54
C LEU A 359 5.34 -38.46 -12.05
N LYS A 360 6.20 -38.96 -11.16
CA LYS A 360 7.46 -39.64 -11.54
C LYS A 360 7.27 -40.76 -12.58
N ARG A 361 6.11 -41.42 -12.58
CA ARG A 361 5.76 -42.48 -13.55
C ARG A 361 5.72 -42.01 -15.01
N PHE A 362 5.60 -40.71 -15.27
CA PHE A 362 5.53 -40.12 -16.62
C PHE A 362 6.88 -39.60 -17.13
N GLY A 363 7.98 -39.88 -16.41
CA GLY A 363 9.33 -39.41 -16.74
C GLY A 363 9.70 -38.07 -16.10
N THR A 364 10.98 -37.87 -15.83
CA THR A 364 11.50 -36.73 -15.06
C THR A 364 11.13 -35.37 -15.66
N ASN A 365 11.26 -35.21 -16.98
CA ASN A 365 10.97 -33.93 -17.65
C ASN A 365 9.48 -33.58 -17.56
N ASN A 366 8.60 -34.53 -17.85
CA ASN A 366 7.15 -34.32 -17.78
C ASN A 366 6.70 -34.04 -16.35
N ALA A 367 7.26 -34.76 -15.36
CA ALA A 367 6.96 -34.51 -13.95
C ALA A 367 7.34 -33.08 -13.53
N ILE A 368 8.50 -32.58 -13.95
CA ILE A 368 8.95 -31.21 -13.65
C ILE A 368 8.05 -30.17 -14.34
N ILE A 369 7.74 -30.35 -15.62
CA ILE A 369 6.90 -29.42 -16.40
C ILE A 369 5.51 -29.31 -15.75
N ILE A 370 4.83 -30.44 -15.57
CA ILE A 370 3.46 -30.49 -15.06
C ILE A 370 3.42 -29.98 -13.61
N ALA A 371 4.35 -30.39 -12.76
CA ALA A 371 4.39 -29.92 -11.37
C ALA A 371 4.68 -28.41 -11.27
N THR A 372 5.50 -27.86 -12.16
CA THR A 372 5.78 -26.42 -12.17
C THR A 372 4.57 -25.63 -12.62
N LEU A 373 3.92 -26.02 -13.73
CA LEU A 373 2.69 -25.36 -14.19
C LEU A 373 1.57 -25.44 -13.14
N TYR A 374 1.43 -26.60 -12.48
CA TYR A 374 0.52 -26.78 -11.36
C TYR A 374 0.79 -25.82 -10.20
N VAL A 375 2.07 -25.62 -9.83
CA VAL A 375 2.45 -24.66 -8.77
C VAL A 375 2.11 -23.22 -9.15
N PHE A 376 2.28 -22.81 -10.40
CA PHE A 376 1.92 -21.46 -10.83
C PHE A 376 0.40 -21.26 -10.90
N LEU A 377 -0.36 -22.26 -11.36
CA LEU A 377 -1.82 -22.26 -11.29
C LEU A 377 -2.31 -22.12 -9.84
N LEU A 378 -1.76 -22.90 -8.92
CA LEU A 378 -2.08 -22.78 -7.50
C LEU A 378 -1.60 -21.46 -6.90
N THR A 379 -0.49 -20.91 -7.37
CA THR A 379 -0.01 -19.61 -6.90
C THR A 379 -1.05 -18.53 -7.21
N TRP A 380 -1.62 -18.52 -8.41
CA TRP A 380 -2.71 -17.63 -8.77
C TRP A 380 -3.96 -17.83 -7.89
N LEU A 381 -4.44 -19.07 -7.73
CA LEU A 381 -5.62 -19.37 -6.91
C LEU A 381 -5.42 -18.97 -5.44
N LEU A 382 -4.23 -19.25 -4.89
CA LEU A 382 -3.92 -18.91 -3.51
C LEU A 382 -3.65 -17.41 -3.33
N HIS A 383 -3.16 -16.72 -4.37
CA HIS A 383 -3.10 -15.25 -4.39
C HIS A 383 -4.52 -14.65 -4.30
N SER A 384 -5.47 -15.18 -5.08
CA SER A 384 -6.88 -14.80 -4.98
C SER A 384 -7.49 -15.11 -3.61
N TYR A 385 -7.13 -16.26 -3.02
CA TYR A 385 -7.55 -16.62 -1.67
C TYR A 385 -6.97 -15.67 -0.59
N GLN A 386 -5.70 -15.30 -0.70
CA GLN A 386 -5.09 -14.30 0.17
C GLN A 386 -5.77 -12.94 0.01
N TRP A 387 -6.08 -12.55 -1.22
CA TRP A 387 -6.81 -11.32 -1.52
C TRP A 387 -8.17 -11.29 -0.85
N PHE A 388 -8.93 -12.40 -0.92
CA PHE A 388 -10.19 -12.54 -0.20
C PHE A 388 -10.00 -12.25 1.28
N TRP A 389 -8.97 -12.82 1.91
CA TRP A 389 -8.62 -12.53 3.31
C TRP A 389 -8.00 -11.15 3.56
N LEU A 390 -7.68 -10.35 2.57
CA LEU A 390 -7.21 -8.98 2.79
C LEU A 390 -8.33 -7.96 2.54
N ARG A 391 -9.17 -8.22 1.54
CA ARG A 391 -10.09 -7.25 0.94
C ARG A 391 -11.57 -7.65 1.00
N GLY A 392 -11.89 -8.92 1.26
CA GLY A 392 -13.28 -9.40 1.30
C GLY A 392 -13.85 -9.83 -0.05
N THR A 393 -13.20 -9.48 -1.16
CA THR A 393 -13.58 -9.84 -2.53
C THR A 393 -12.65 -10.90 -3.13
N TRP A 394 -13.08 -11.58 -4.20
CA TRP A 394 -12.21 -12.52 -4.92
C TRP A 394 -11.55 -11.84 -6.12
N LEU A 395 -10.22 -11.98 -6.24
CA LEU A 395 -9.49 -11.46 -7.40
C LEU A 395 -9.42 -12.53 -8.49
N LEU A 396 -10.32 -12.47 -9.47
CA LEU A 396 -10.38 -13.41 -10.60
C LEU A 396 -10.19 -12.69 -11.94
N ALA A 397 -9.21 -11.80 -11.99
CA ALA A 397 -8.96 -11.00 -13.19
C ALA A 397 -8.10 -11.74 -14.22
N TRP A 398 -8.42 -11.59 -15.51
CA TRP A 398 -7.71 -12.29 -16.59
C TRP A 398 -6.22 -11.95 -16.68
N HIS A 399 -5.83 -10.69 -16.48
CA HIS A 399 -4.43 -10.28 -16.51
C HIS A 399 -3.62 -10.85 -15.33
N ASP A 400 -4.23 -11.04 -14.14
CA ASP A 400 -3.59 -11.72 -13.01
C ASP A 400 -3.29 -13.19 -13.35
N MET A 401 -4.28 -13.91 -13.90
CA MET A 401 -4.08 -15.28 -14.38
C MET A 401 -2.98 -15.36 -15.44
N LEU A 402 -3.00 -14.45 -16.43
CA LEU A 402 -2.01 -14.39 -17.50
C LEU A 402 -0.61 -14.09 -16.98
N PHE A 403 -0.45 -13.20 -16.00
CA PHE A 403 0.83 -12.92 -15.35
C PHE A 403 1.46 -14.20 -14.78
N TRP A 404 0.71 -14.95 -13.98
CA TRP A 404 1.19 -16.20 -13.38
C TRP A 404 1.45 -17.29 -14.42
N ALA A 405 0.61 -17.37 -15.46
CA ALA A 405 0.80 -18.31 -16.56
C ALA A 405 2.08 -18.02 -17.35
N VAL A 406 2.30 -16.77 -17.74
CA VAL A 406 3.52 -16.33 -18.47
C VAL A 406 4.76 -16.60 -17.62
N LEU A 407 4.76 -16.19 -16.35
CA LEU A 407 5.89 -16.45 -15.46
C LEU A 407 6.15 -17.96 -15.29
N GLY A 408 5.09 -18.76 -15.17
CA GLY A 408 5.19 -20.22 -15.06
C GLY A 408 5.81 -20.87 -16.29
N VAL A 409 5.39 -20.48 -17.50
CA VAL A 409 5.97 -20.96 -18.76
C VAL A 409 7.44 -20.57 -18.87
N LEU A 410 7.79 -19.33 -18.51
CA LEU A 410 9.18 -18.85 -18.53
C LEU A 410 10.08 -19.61 -17.55
N VAL A 411 9.58 -19.94 -16.35
CA VAL A 411 10.31 -20.76 -15.37
C VAL A 411 10.46 -22.20 -15.87
N VAL A 412 9.45 -22.77 -16.51
CA VAL A 412 9.54 -24.10 -17.16
C VAL A 412 10.59 -24.09 -18.26
N ALA A 413 10.54 -23.12 -19.16
CA ALA A 413 11.49 -22.99 -20.27
C ALA A 413 12.92 -22.87 -19.76
N ASN A 414 13.17 -22.03 -18.76
CA ASN A 414 14.49 -21.91 -18.13
C ASN A 414 14.92 -23.20 -17.42
N SER A 415 14.00 -23.88 -16.72
CA SER A 415 14.31 -25.13 -16.02
C SER A 415 14.70 -26.25 -16.99
N LEU A 416 14.01 -26.37 -18.13
CA LEU A 416 14.34 -27.33 -19.18
C LEU A 416 15.67 -26.96 -19.87
N TYR A 417 15.91 -25.67 -20.10
CA TYR A 417 17.18 -25.20 -20.64
C TYR A 417 18.36 -25.54 -19.72
N GLU A 418 18.21 -25.33 -18.41
CA GLU A 418 19.20 -25.70 -17.38
C GLU A 418 19.47 -27.21 -17.33
N ILE A 419 18.42 -28.04 -17.50
CA ILE A 419 18.56 -29.51 -17.53
C ILE A 419 19.34 -29.95 -18.78
N LYS A 420 19.04 -29.36 -19.95
CA LYS A 420 19.65 -29.76 -21.23
C LYS A 420 21.10 -29.30 -21.39
N HIS A 421 21.44 -28.08 -20.96
CA HIS A 421 22.77 -27.50 -21.18
C HIS A 421 23.67 -27.57 -19.94
N GLY A 422 23.18 -28.17 -18.85
CA GLY A 422 23.88 -28.30 -17.58
C GLY A 422 23.88 -27.00 -16.78
N ARG A 423 23.72 -27.13 -15.45
CA ARG A 423 23.98 -26.01 -14.53
C ARG A 423 25.47 -25.72 -14.51
N SER A 424 25.86 -24.46 -14.58
CA SER A 424 27.24 -24.01 -14.30
C SER A 424 27.60 -24.12 -12.81
N ARG A 425 27.37 -25.28 -12.17
CA ARG A 425 27.92 -25.58 -10.85
C ARG A 425 29.35 -26.11 -11.02
N SER A 426 30.28 -25.19 -11.24
CA SER A 426 31.70 -25.48 -11.04
C SER A 426 32.00 -25.33 -9.55
N LEU A 427 32.33 -26.44 -8.87
CA LEU A 427 32.93 -26.46 -7.52
C LEU A 427 34.34 -25.86 -7.49
N SER A 428 34.92 -25.54 -8.65
CA SER A 428 36.18 -24.81 -8.77
C SER A 428 35.92 -23.31 -8.95
N LYS A 429 36.65 -22.47 -8.20
CA LYS A 429 36.74 -21.01 -8.39
C LYS A 429 37.30 -20.72 -9.79
N LYS A 430 36.46 -20.79 -10.83
CA LYS A 430 36.80 -20.22 -12.14
C LYS A 430 37.03 -18.72 -11.92
N LYS A 431 38.20 -18.20 -12.30
CA LYS A 431 38.41 -16.75 -12.44
C LYS A 431 37.28 -16.22 -13.33
N LYS A 432 36.43 -15.33 -12.78
CA LYS A 432 35.38 -14.65 -13.57
C LYS A 432 36.07 -13.97 -14.75
N SER A 433 35.82 -14.41 -15.98
CA SER A 433 36.29 -13.67 -17.16
C SER A 433 35.41 -12.43 -17.36
N TRP A 434 35.96 -11.37 -17.94
CA TRP A 434 35.19 -10.18 -18.31
C TRP A 434 34.01 -10.54 -19.20
N GLN A 435 34.18 -11.48 -20.13
CA GLN A 435 33.10 -12.01 -20.98
C GLN A 435 31.98 -12.66 -20.16
N SER A 436 32.31 -13.48 -19.15
CA SER A 436 31.30 -14.11 -18.30
C SER A 436 30.55 -13.09 -17.44
N THR A 437 31.23 -12.05 -16.96
CA THR A 437 30.64 -10.98 -16.17
C THR A 437 29.72 -10.10 -17.03
N ALA A 438 30.17 -9.72 -18.23
CA ALA A 438 29.36 -8.99 -19.19
C ALA A 438 28.10 -9.77 -19.60
N LEU A 439 28.22 -11.09 -19.84
CA LEU A 439 27.07 -11.95 -20.12
C LEU A 439 26.10 -12.00 -18.93
N THR A 440 26.58 -12.08 -17.70
CA THR A 440 25.72 -12.02 -16.50
C THR A 440 25.02 -10.66 -16.38
N ILE A 441 25.72 -9.55 -16.62
CA ILE A 441 25.14 -8.20 -16.62
C ILE A 441 24.03 -8.12 -17.67
N ALA A 442 24.29 -8.55 -18.91
CA ALA A 442 23.31 -8.53 -19.99
C ALA A 442 22.07 -9.38 -19.66
N LYS A 443 22.26 -10.60 -19.13
CA LYS A 443 21.15 -11.47 -18.69
C LYS A 443 20.34 -10.85 -17.56
N THR A 444 21.01 -10.22 -16.60
CA THR A 444 20.36 -9.55 -15.46
C THR A 444 19.55 -8.35 -15.93
N TYR A 445 20.13 -7.54 -16.82
CA TYR A 445 19.46 -6.38 -17.42
C TYR A 445 18.22 -6.79 -18.21
N ALA A 446 18.33 -7.82 -19.06
CA ALA A 446 17.19 -8.35 -19.81
C ALA A 446 16.10 -8.93 -18.89
N THR A 447 16.49 -9.68 -17.85
CA THR A 447 15.54 -10.25 -16.87
C THR A 447 14.83 -9.14 -16.08
N PHE A 448 15.56 -8.11 -15.63
CA PHE A 448 15.01 -6.97 -14.92
C PHE A 448 13.94 -6.25 -15.73
N TRP A 449 14.25 -5.85 -16.97
CA TRP A 449 13.29 -5.13 -17.82
C TRP A 449 12.10 -5.99 -18.21
N PHE A 450 12.30 -7.29 -18.49
CA PHE A 450 11.19 -8.20 -18.76
C PHE A 450 10.26 -8.31 -17.56
N ILE A 451 10.82 -8.50 -16.36
CA ILE A 451 10.02 -8.56 -15.13
C ILE A 451 9.33 -7.23 -14.87
N ALA A 452 9.97 -6.09 -15.08
CA ALA A 452 9.36 -4.78 -14.87
C ALA A 452 8.15 -4.57 -15.82
N ILE A 453 8.29 -4.93 -17.10
CA ILE A 453 7.19 -4.88 -18.08
C ILE A 453 6.06 -5.82 -17.64
N LEU A 454 6.40 -7.07 -17.29
CA LEU A 454 5.44 -8.06 -16.82
C LEU A 454 4.72 -7.62 -15.53
N TRP A 455 5.42 -6.91 -14.64
CA TRP A 455 4.84 -6.34 -13.42
C TRP A 455 3.88 -5.18 -13.73
N SER A 456 4.24 -4.31 -14.68
CA SER A 456 3.35 -3.21 -15.11
C SER A 456 2.05 -3.71 -15.74
N PHE A 457 2.10 -4.88 -16.40
CA PHE A 457 0.92 -5.59 -16.91
C PHE A 457 0.09 -6.17 -15.77
N TRP A 458 0.73 -6.74 -14.75
CA TRP A 458 0.05 -7.28 -13.59
C TRP A 458 -0.70 -6.23 -12.78
N THR A 459 -0.16 -5.01 -12.72
CA THR A 459 -0.72 -3.89 -11.95
C THR A 459 -1.75 -3.06 -12.72
N SER A 460 -2.02 -3.35 -14.00
CA SER A 460 -2.96 -2.57 -14.80
C SER A 460 -4.42 -2.86 -14.45
N GLU A 461 -5.31 -1.89 -14.74
CA GLU A 461 -6.75 -2.05 -14.50
C GLU A 461 -7.40 -2.95 -15.56
N SER A 462 -6.92 -2.87 -16.79
CA SER A 462 -7.29 -3.80 -17.86
C SER A 462 -6.11 -4.09 -18.78
N ILE A 463 -6.29 -5.11 -19.62
CA ILE A 463 -5.35 -5.43 -20.70
C ILE A 463 -5.33 -4.30 -21.72
N VAL A 464 -6.49 -3.69 -22.00
CA VAL A 464 -6.64 -2.61 -22.98
C VAL A 464 -5.91 -1.35 -22.50
N ASP A 465 -6.08 -0.96 -21.25
CA ASP A 465 -5.37 0.19 -20.68
C ASP A 465 -3.86 0.03 -20.77
N TRP A 466 -3.37 -1.18 -20.48
CA TRP A 466 -1.95 -1.48 -20.57
C TRP A 466 -1.45 -1.45 -22.01
N LEU A 467 -2.21 -1.99 -22.97
CA LEU A 467 -1.88 -1.90 -24.40
C LEU A 467 -1.89 -0.44 -24.90
N ALA A 468 -2.83 0.38 -24.42
CA ALA A 468 -2.92 1.79 -24.78
C ALA A 468 -1.69 2.59 -24.34
N LEU A 469 -0.97 2.18 -23.28
CA LEU A 469 0.29 2.81 -22.86
C LEU A 469 1.41 2.65 -23.89
N TRP A 470 1.39 1.59 -24.72
CA TRP A 470 2.43 1.38 -25.72
C TRP A 470 2.40 2.41 -26.85
N SER A 471 1.28 3.11 -27.05
CA SER A 471 1.21 4.25 -27.97
C SER A 471 2.21 5.35 -27.58
N ALA A 472 2.57 5.49 -26.31
CA ALA A 472 3.58 6.46 -25.86
C ALA A 472 4.98 6.16 -26.42
N TRP A 473 5.25 4.93 -26.88
CA TRP A 473 6.53 4.55 -27.46
C TRP A 473 6.80 5.18 -28.84
N THR A 474 5.77 5.63 -29.55
CA THR A 474 5.90 6.32 -30.84
C THR A 474 6.16 7.82 -30.69
N GLY A 475 6.17 8.34 -29.46
CA GLY A 475 6.48 9.74 -29.17
C GLY A 475 7.96 10.09 -29.35
N SER A 476 8.30 11.36 -29.13
CA SER A 476 9.67 11.87 -29.28
C SER A 476 10.60 11.35 -28.19
N TYR A 477 11.79 10.90 -28.57
CA TYR A 477 12.83 10.43 -27.64
C TYR A 477 13.63 11.61 -27.10
N THR A 478 13.44 11.93 -25.82
CA THR A 478 14.25 12.91 -25.07
C THR A 478 15.40 12.21 -24.34
N ALA A 479 16.42 12.99 -23.91
CA ALA A 479 17.53 12.44 -23.11
C ALA A 479 17.04 11.81 -21.78
N GLU A 480 15.92 12.26 -21.25
CA GLU A 480 15.28 11.71 -20.04
C GLU A 480 14.88 10.24 -20.20
N ALA A 481 14.60 9.78 -21.42
CA ALA A 481 14.30 8.37 -21.68
C ALA A 481 15.48 7.44 -21.33
N LEU A 482 16.70 7.95 -21.24
CA LEU A 482 17.88 7.18 -20.85
C LEU A 482 18.05 7.04 -19.34
N LEU A 483 17.33 7.80 -18.52
CA LEU A 483 17.54 7.84 -17.06
C LEU A 483 17.39 6.46 -16.42
N PHE A 484 16.25 5.81 -16.59
CA PHE A 484 15.98 4.49 -15.99
C PHE A 484 16.82 3.35 -16.61
N PRO A 485 17.02 3.30 -17.95
CA PRO A 485 17.98 2.38 -18.57
C PRO A 485 19.40 2.50 -18.00
N LEU A 486 19.95 3.71 -17.90
CA LEU A 486 21.31 3.93 -17.39
C LEU A 486 21.40 3.64 -15.89
N LEU A 487 20.40 4.06 -15.11
CA LEU A 487 20.36 3.82 -13.66
C LEU A 487 20.28 2.32 -13.36
N SER A 488 19.41 1.58 -14.03
CA SER A 488 19.29 0.13 -13.86
C SER A 488 20.57 -0.60 -14.28
N LEU A 489 21.20 -0.18 -15.38
CA LEU A 489 22.50 -0.71 -15.80
C LEU A 489 23.58 -0.43 -14.75
N LEU A 490 23.67 0.80 -14.23
CA LEU A 490 24.63 1.18 -13.20
C LEU A 490 24.47 0.31 -11.95
N VAL A 491 23.23 0.14 -11.46
CA VAL A 491 22.93 -0.69 -10.29
C VAL A 491 23.34 -2.16 -10.53
N ILE A 492 23.07 -2.69 -11.73
CA ILE A 492 23.44 -4.07 -12.10
C ILE A 492 24.96 -4.22 -12.22
N VAL A 493 25.64 -3.24 -12.82
CA VAL A 493 27.11 -3.21 -12.92
C VAL A 493 27.72 -3.18 -11.52
N LEU A 494 27.33 -2.22 -10.67
CA LEU A 494 27.82 -2.12 -9.29
C LEU A 494 27.52 -3.38 -8.47
N GLY A 495 26.33 -3.96 -8.63
CA GLY A 495 25.94 -5.21 -7.95
C GLY A 495 26.73 -6.43 -8.44
N SER A 496 27.04 -6.50 -9.73
CA SER A 496 27.80 -7.60 -10.34
C SER A 496 29.32 -7.49 -10.10
N LEU A 497 29.82 -6.27 -9.86
CA LEU A 497 31.20 -5.95 -9.51
C LEU A 497 31.59 -6.33 -8.07
N SER A 498 30.72 -7.04 -7.34
CA SER A 498 30.96 -7.43 -5.95
C SER A 498 32.41 -7.91 -5.69
N LEU A 499 33.13 -7.09 -4.92
CA LEU A 499 34.21 -7.47 -4.00
C LEU A 499 33.88 -8.83 -3.35
N PRO A 500 34.88 -9.69 -3.12
CA PRO A 500 34.73 -11.14 -2.97
C PRO A 500 33.54 -11.53 -2.07
N GLU A 501 32.48 -12.05 -2.69
CA GLU A 501 31.33 -12.62 -1.98
C GLU A 501 31.81 -13.79 -1.12
N THR A 502 31.71 -13.57 0.19
CA THR A 502 31.69 -14.61 1.20
C THR A 502 30.52 -15.54 0.90
N ALA A 503 30.86 -16.71 0.36
CA ALA A 503 29.96 -17.83 0.20
C ALA A 503 29.26 -18.13 1.53
N THR A 504 27.94 -17.97 1.52
CA THR A 504 27.03 -18.51 2.51
C THR A 504 27.06 -20.04 2.43
N ALA A 505 27.95 -20.64 3.22
CA ALA A 505 27.83 -21.98 3.85
C ALA A 505 29.21 -22.55 4.24
N THR A 506 29.99 -21.85 5.08
CA THR A 506 30.97 -22.44 6.03
C THR A 506 31.79 -21.30 6.66
N MET A 507 31.32 -20.75 7.78
CA MET A 507 32.12 -19.81 8.56
C MET A 507 32.03 -20.12 10.05
N ALA A 508 32.83 -21.07 10.49
CA ALA A 508 33.23 -21.19 11.90
C ALA A 508 34.66 -20.65 12.15
N ALA A 509 35.43 -20.23 11.12
CA ALA A 509 36.86 -19.96 11.33
C ALA A 509 37.48 -18.70 10.66
N LYS A 510 36.74 -17.87 9.90
CA LYS A 510 37.34 -16.66 9.25
C LYS A 510 36.50 -15.35 9.36
N GLY A 511 35.58 -15.26 10.33
CA GLY A 511 34.37 -14.41 10.25
C GLY A 511 34.30 -13.03 10.92
N HIS A 512 35.37 -12.45 11.49
CA HIS A 512 35.19 -11.24 12.32
C HIS A 512 35.20 -9.88 11.57
N ARG A 513 35.99 -9.71 10.50
CA ARG A 513 36.13 -8.42 9.78
C ARG A 513 34.94 -8.03 8.88
N PRO A 514 34.39 -8.94 8.03
CA PRO A 514 33.24 -8.61 7.18
C PRO A 514 31.99 -8.29 8.00
N TRP A 515 31.77 -9.05 9.08
CA TRP A 515 30.64 -8.86 9.99
C TRP A 515 30.65 -7.48 10.66
N ALA A 516 31.80 -7.03 11.17
CA ALA A 516 31.93 -5.72 11.81
C ALA A 516 31.72 -4.56 10.82
N LEU A 517 32.18 -4.70 9.57
CA LEU A 517 31.97 -3.71 8.52
C LEU A 517 30.48 -3.60 8.16
N ASP A 518 29.79 -4.73 7.98
CA ASP A 518 28.35 -4.73 7.72
C ASP A 518 27.56 -4.07 8.86
N ARG A 519 27.99 -4.27 10.12
CA ARG A 519 27.40 -3.57 11.29
C ARG A 519 27.63 -2.07 11.23
N ALA A 520 28.86 -1.65 10.96
CA ALA A 520 29.22 -0.25 10.87
C ALA A 520 28.41 0.45 9.77
N ILE A 521 28.20 -0.19 8.63
CA ILE A 521 27.36 0.31 7.53
C ILE A 521 25.89 0.45 8.00
N THR A 522 25.31 -0.57 8.65
CA THR A 522 23.94 -0.49 9.17
C THR A 522 23.77 0.67 10.15
N ILE A 523 24.70 0.84 11.09
CA ILE A 523 24.65 1.91 12.09
C ILE A 523 24.84 3.28 11.43
N ALA A 524 25.83 3.42 10.54
CA ALA A 524 26.08 4.67 9.83
C ALA A 524 24.88 5.09 8.97
N LEU A 525 24.24 4.13 8.30
CA LEU A 525 23.02 4.36 7.53
C LEU A 525 21.86 4.81 8.42
N ALA A 526 21.64 4.12 9.55
CA ALA A 526 20.59 4.48 10.49
C ALA A 526 20.83 5.88 11.09
N LEU A 527 22.05 6.21 11.50
CA LEU A 527 22.42 7.54 11.99
C LEU A 527 22.27 8.61 10.90
N GLY A 528 22.71 8.32 9.67
CA GLY A 528 22.56 9.24 8.53
C GLY A 528 21.10 9.55 8.24
N LEU A 529 20.22 8.53 8.24
CA LEU A 529 18.78 8.72 8.08
C LEU A 529 18.17 9.56 9.20
N VAL A 530 18.58 9.33 10.45
CA VAL A 530 18.15 10.16 11.60
C VAL A 530 18.58 11.61 11.41
N LEU A 531 19.85 11.85 11.07
CA LEU A 531 20.39 13.20 10.87
C LEU A 531 19.69 13.95 9.75
N ILE A 532 19.47 13.30 8.60
CA ILE A 532 18.77 13.90 7.46
C ILE A 532 17.32 14.24 7.83
N SER A 533 16.66 13.43 8.66
CA SER A 533 15.27 13.70 9.05
C SER A 533 15.10 14.88 10.03
N MET A 534 16.18 15.41 10.62
CA MET A 534 16.13 16.55 11.53
C MET A 534 15.85 17.85 10.77
N GLU A 535 14.82 18.58 11.18
CA GLU A 535 14.35 19.81 10.52
C GLU A 535 15.46 20.84 10.36
N GLY A 536 16.28 21.06 11.39
CA GLY A 536 17.42 21.97 11.32
C GLY A 536 18.55 21.53 10.38
N VAL A 537 18.52 20.31 9.84
CA VAL A 537 19.53 19.77 8.91
C VAL A 537 19.04 19.81 7.47
N HIS A 538 17.90 19.18 7.14
CA HIS A 538 17.46 19.10 5.73
C HIS A 538 17.02 20.44 5.14
N THR A 539 16.46 21.34 5.96
CA THR A 539 16.08 22.69 5.49
C THR A 539 17.28 23.57 5.15
N ARG A 540 18.48 23.23 5.64
CA ARG A 540 19.72 23.96 5.34
C ARG A 540 20.45 23.49 4.09
N VAL A 541 20.08 22.33 3.53
CA VAL A 541 20.73 21.78 2.33
C VAL A 541 20.21 22.46 1.08
N SER A 542 18.88 22.44 0.88
CA SER A 542 18.16 23.20 -0.14
C SER A 542 16.65 23.11 0.12
N ASN A 543 15.86 24.04 -0.44
CA ASN A 543 14.40 24.00 -0.32
C ASN A 543 13.80 22.72 -0.97
N GLU A 544 14.31 22.32 -2.12
CA GLU A 544 13.87 21.09 -2.82
C GLU A 544 14.15 19.83 -2.00
N PHE A 545 15.35 19.72 -1.42
CA PHE A 545 15.71 18.59 -0.57
C PHE A 545 14.90 18.58 0.74
N GLY A 546 14.65 19.77 1.31
CA GLY A 546 13.79 19.91 2.49
C GLY A 546 12.37 19.43 2.24
N ASN A 547 11.77 19.82 1.11
CA ASN A 547 10.44 19.37 0.70
C ASN A 547 10.40 17.86 0.44
N LEU A 548 11.43 17.31 -0.23
CA LEU A 548 11.54 15.87 -0.45
C LEU A 548 11.58 15.09 0.87
N VAL A 549 12.47 15.47 1.79
CA VAL A 549 12.58 14.80 3.10
C VAL A 549 11.29 14.94 3.90
N SER A 550 10.65 16.12 3.90
CA SER A 550 9.36 16.34 4.55
C SER A 550 8.29 15.39 4.00
N SER A 551 8.19 15.25 2.68
CA SER A 551 7.24 14.33 2.03
C SER A 551 7.48 12.87 2.40
N LEU A 552 8.74 12.44 2.59
CA LEU A 552 9.06 11.06 2.95
C LEU A 552 8.78 10.75 4.43
N ARG A 553 8.63 11.76 5.28
CA ARG A 553 8.40 11.61 6.73
C ARG A 553 6.95 11.34 7.09
N SER A 554 6.00 11.87 6.33
CA SER A 554 4.56 11.65 6.55
C SER A 554 3.97 10.72 5.49
N ALA A 555 3.06 9.84 5.92
CA ALA A 555 2.31 9.04 4.98
C ALA A 555 1.21 9.91 4.34
N HIS A 556 1.27 10.08 3.02
CA HIS A 556 0.19 10.66 2.21
C HIS A 556 -0.08 9.74 1.02
N LEU A 557 -1.13 10.01 0.24
CA LEU A 557 -1.43 9.23 -0.98
C LEU A 557 -0.57 9.73 -2.15
N SER A 558 -0.15 8.80 -3.02
CA SER A 558 0.54 9.13 -4.26
C SER A 558 -0.34 9.94 -5.22
N ARG A 559 0.25 10.55 -6.26
CA ARG A 559 -0.53 11.15 -7.35
C ARG A 559 -1.50 10.17 -8.01
N LEU A 560 -1.03 8.94 -8.26
CA LEU A 560 -1.84 7.86 -8.83
C LEU A 560 -3.05 7.54 -7.94
N ASP A 561 -2.85 7.43 -6.63
CA ASP A 561 -3.92 7.04 -5.72
C ASP A 561 -4.80 8.20 -5.30
N ASN A 562 -4.31 9.44 -5.30
CA ASN A 562 -5.18 10.61 -5.19
C ASN A 562 -6.13 10.67 -6.41
N ALA A 563 -5.61 10.42 -7.61
CA ALA A 563 -6.46 10.35 -8.81
C ALA A 563 -7.48 9.20 -8.72
N LYS A 564 -7.07 8.02 -8.21
CA LYS A 564 -7.99 6.89 -7.99
C LYS A 564 -8.96 7.11 -6.83
N LEU A 565 -8.54 7.78 -5.76
CA LEU A 565 -9.38 8.13 -4.61
C LEU A 565 -10.48 9.08 -5.05
N GLU A 566 -10.11 10.16 -5.74
CA GLU A 566 -11.09 11.09 -6.29
C GLU A 566 -12.03 10.39 -7.28
N ARG A 567 -11.48 9.60 -8.22
CA ARG A 567 -12.29 8.86 -9.18
C ARG A 567 -13.24 7.88 -8.49
N GLY A 568 -12.77 7.07 -7.55
CA GLY A 568 -13.58 6.08 -6.83
C GLY A 568 -14.60 6.69 -5.86
N TYR A 569 -14.32 7.88 -5.32
CA TYR A 569 -15.26 8.68 -4.56
C TYR A 569 -16.42 9.16 -5.45
N TYR A 570 -16.15 9.57 -6.70
CA TYR A 570 -17.18 10.07 -7.62
C TYR A 570 -17.87 8.98 -8.48
N GLU A 571 -17.21 7.85 -8.77
CA GLU A 571 -17.72 6.79 -9.66
C GLU A 571 -18.38 5.61 -8.94
N GLY A 572 -18.58 5.67 -7.62
CA GLY A 572 -19.30 4.63 -6.88
C GLY A 572 -18.51 3.31 -6.76
N LEU A 573 -17.62 3.24 -5.76
CA LEU A 573 -17.23 2.06 -4.96
C LEU A 573 -17.09 0.66 -5.62
N LEU A 574 -16.72 0.55 -6.90
CA LEU A 574 -16.42 -0.75 -7.52
C LEU A 574 -15.04 -0.83 -8.22
N SER A 575 -14.33 0.28 -8.40
CA SER A 575 -13.06 0.31 -9.17
C SER A 575 -11.78 0.45 -8.33
N VAL A 576 -11.88 0.80 -7.05
CA VAL A 576 -10.73 1.12 -6.16
C VAL A 576 -10.02 -0.15 -5.63
N ASP A 577 -10.44 -1.32 -6.08
CA ASP A 577 -10.11 -2.58 -5.44
C ASP A 577 -8.65 -3.01 -5.59
N ARG A 578 -7.85 -2.41 -6.49
CA ARG A 578 -6.55 -3.01 -6.82
C ARG A 578 -5.33 -2.37 -6.15
N PHE A 579 -4.75 -3.17 -5.25
CA PHE A 579 -3.34 -3.18 -4.81
C PHE A 579 -2.82 -2.06 -3.91
N ASN A 580 -3.63 -1.06 -3.53
CA ASN A 580 -3.15 -0.06 -2.57
C ASN A 580 -3.65 -0.27 -1.14
N SER A 581 -2.78 -0.80 -0.28
CA SER A 581 -3.06 -1.01 1.15
C SER A 581 -3.08 0.27 1.98
N GLN A 582 -2.50 1.39 1.53
CA GLN A 582 -2.69 2.69 2.20
C GLN A 582 -4.11 3.21 1.95
N LEU A 583 -4.57 3.12 0.70
CA LEU A 583 -5.94 3.44 0.34
C LEU A 583 -6.92 2.53 1.09
N TRP A 584 -6.62 1.23 1.20
CA TRP A 584 -7.40 0.31 2.04
C TRP A 584 -7.43 0.66 3.51
N GLU A 585 -6.28 1.02 4.11
CA GLU A 585 -6.20 1.31 5.54
C GLU A 585 -7.11 2.50 5.89
N VAL A 586 -7.22 3.46 4.98
CA VAL A 586 -8.16 4.58 5.07
C VAL A 586 -9.61 4.10 4.89
N TYR A 587 -9.91 3.32 3.84
CA TYR A 587 -11.29 2.84 3.57
C TYR A 587 -11.81 1.80 4.58
N SER A 588 -10.95 0.95 5.13
CA SER A 588 -11.34 -0.08 6.13
C SER A 588 -11.70 0.50 7.50
N LYS A 589 -11.33 1.77 7.74
CA LYS A 589 -11.77 2.53 8.91
C LYS A 589 -13.10 3.25 8.65
N LYS A 590 -13.54 3.39 7.39
CA LYS A 590 -14.81 4.02 7.01
C LYS A 590 -15.98 3.12 7.47
N PRO A 591 -16.88 3.62 8.34
CA PRO A 591 -18.09 2.89 8.72
C PRO A 591 -18.96 2.62 7.49
N ALA A 592 -19.63 1.46 7.45
CA ALA A 592 -20.59 1.12 6.39
C ALA A 592 -21.75 2.12 6.27
N ASN A 593 -22.06 2.81 7.37
CA ASN A 593 -23.10 3.83 7.50
C ASN A 593 -22.52 5.27 7.50
N TRP A 594 -21.43 5.51 6.77
CA TRP A 594 -20.80 6.83 6.73
C TRP A 594 -21.76 7.88 6.18
N LEU A 595 -22.10 8.86 7.02
CA LEU A 595 -23.02 9.97 6.78
C LEU A 595 -24.49 9.59 6.52
N ASP A 596 -24.81 8.36 6.09
CA ASP A 596 -26.15 7.78 5.83
C ASP A 596 -27.06 8.56 4.85
N VAL A 597 -26.70 9.80 4.47
CA VAL A 597 -27.51 10.66 3.59
C VAL A 597 -27.57 10.18 2.14
N GLU A 598 -26.52 9.53 1.62
CA GLU A 598 -26.54 8.98 0.26
C GLU A 598 -27.49 7.79 0.12
N ASN A 599 -27.52 6.90 1.12
CA ASN A 599 -28.47 5.79 1.17
C ASN A 599 -29.90 6.26 1.47
N ALA A 600 -30.05 7.42 2.12
CA ALA A 600 -31.34 8.04 2.40
C ALA A 600 -31.97 8.75 1.19
N GLY A 601 -31.27 8.85 0.05
CA GLY A 601 -31.81 9.45 -1.18
C GLY A 601 -31.65 10.96 -1.29
N LEU A 602 -30.55 11.54 -0.79
CA LEU A 602 -30.27 12.99 -0.90
C LEU A 602 -30.24 13.51 -2.36
N LYS A 603 -29.82 12.67 -3.32
CA LYS A 603 -29.71 13.00 -4.75
C LYS A 603 -30.68 12.14 -5.56
N ARG A 604 -31.18 12.68 -6.67
CA ARG A 604 -31.85 11.90 -7.73
C ARG A 604 -31.08 12.03 -9.05
N PHE A 605 -31.12 10.96 -9.84
CA PHE A 605 -30.58 10.97 -11.19
C PHE A 605 -31.49 11.77 -12.13
N VAL A 606 -30.88 12.55 -13.01
CA VAL A 606 -31.55 13.29 -14.09
C VAL A 606 -30.86 12.99 -15.41
N ASP A 607 -31.66 12.75 -16.45
CA ASP A 607 -31.15 12.40 -17.79
C ASP A 607 -30.76 13.65 -18.59
N ASN A 608 -29.81 14.42 -18.06
CA ASN A 608 -29.32 15.65 -18.67
C ASN A 608 -27.82 15.87 -18.35
N PHE A 609 -27.28 17.00 -18.82
CA PHE A 609 -25.86 17.35 -18.62
C PHE A 609 -25.46 17.51 -17.14
N ALA A 610 -26.38 17.63 -16.18
CA ALA A 610 -26.05 17.64 -14.75
C ALA A 610 -25.92 16.22 -14.16
N GLN A 611 -26.57 15.21 -14.75
CA GLN A 611 -26.67 13.81 -14.30
C GLN A 611 -27.33 13.59 -12.94
N ASN A 612 -27.14 14.46 -11.97
CA ASN A 612 -27.76 14.38 -10.65
C ASN A 612 -28.17 15.76 -10.15
N GLU A 613 -29.18 15.79 -9.31
CA GLU A 613 -29.58 16.98 -8.55
C GLU A 613 -30.02 16.58 -7.13
N LEU A 614 -30.03 17.55 -6.22
CA LEU A 614 -30.54 17.33 -4.86
C LEU A 614 -32.07 17.18 -4.91
N ILE A 615 -32.61 16.23 -4.14
CA ILE A 615 -34.06 16.08 -4.02
C ILE A 615 -34.63 17.30 -3.28
N PRO A 616 -35.64 18.00 -3.81
CA PRO A 616 -36.30 19.10 -3.09
C PRO A 616 -37.05 18.65 -1.84
N SER A 617 -37.13 19.53 -0.85
CA SER A 617 -37.85 19.31 0.42
C SER A 617 -37.43 18.03 1.15
N PHE A 618 -36.14 17.68 1.06
CA PHE A 618 -35.55 16.53 1.72
C PHE A 618 -35.09 16.89 3.13
N VAL A 619 -35.22 15.97 4.08
CA VAL A 619 -34.68 16.11 5.43
C VAL A 619 -34.11 14.77 5.88
N SER A 620 -32.88 14.78 6.40
CA SER A 620 -32.26 13.63 7.04
C SER A 620 -31.46 14.05 8.27
N THR A 621 -31.43 13.21 9.29
CA THR A 621 -30.62 13.44 10.49
C THR A 621 -29.35 12.61 10.42
N THR A 622 -28.21 13.28 10.49
CA THR A 622 -26.88 12.64 10.52
C THR A 622 -26.25 12.80 11.90
N LYS A 623 -25.13 12.11 12.14
CA LYS A 623 -24.34 12.30 13.36
C LYS A 623 -23.69 13.69 13.48
N TYR A 624 -23.71 14.50 12.41
CA TYR A 624 -23.18 15.86 12.36
C TYR A 624 -24.30 16.92 12.30
N GLY A 625 -25.54 16.51 12.56
CA GLY A 625 -26.70 17.39 12.54
C GLY A 625 -27.70 17.07 11.42
N THR A 626 -28.77 17.85 11.39
CA THR A 626 -29.81 17.77 10.35
C THR A 626 -29.26 18.28 9.03
N VAL A 627 -29.63 17.61 7.95
CA VAL A 627 -29.37 18.02 6.57
C VAL A 627 -30.71 18.15 5.86
N SER A 628 -31.10 19.39 5.55
CA SER A 628 -32.32 19.70 4.81
C SER A 628 -32.06 20.34 3.43
N THR A 629 -32.93 20.08 2.47
CA THR A 629 -33.04 20.88 1.24
C THR A 629 -34.41 21.56 1.18
N ASN A 630 -34.46 22.75 0.58
CA ASN A 630 -35.72 23.49 0.44
C ASN A 630 -36.52 23.08 -0.81
N ARG A 631 -37.64 23.77 -1.08
CA ARG A 631 -38.54 23.45 -2.20
C ARG A 631 -37.88 23.58 -3.59
N TRP A 632 -36.76 24.28 -3.65
CA TRP A 632 -35.97 24.53 -4.87
C TRP A 632 -34.83 23.52 -5.04
N GLY A 633 -34.66 22.58 -4.11
CA GLY A 633 -33.52 21.65 -4.11
C GLY A 633 -32.20 22.28 -3.66
N MET A 634 -32.24 23.44 -2.99
CA MET A 634 -31.05 24.08 -2.42
C MET A 634 -30.76 23.55 -1.03
N ARG A 635 -29.48 23.48 -0.66
CA ARG A 635 -29.04 23.04 0.67
C ARG A 635 -29.08 24.20 1.67
N ASP A 636 -30.28 24.74 1.89
CA ASP A 636 -30.44 26.02 2.56
C ASP A 636 -31.86 26.20 3.15
N GLN A 637 -32.08 27.34 3.83
CA GLN A 637 -33.42 27.85 4.15
C GLN A 637 -34.25 28.13 2.90
N ASP A 638 -35.55 28.33 3.06
CA ASP A 638 -36.47 28.54 1.93
C ASP A 638 -36.53 30.02 1.53
N TYR A 639 -36.50 30.30 0.22
CA TYR A 639 -36.52 31.65 -0.34
C TYR A 639 -37.72 31.89 -1.26
N THR A 640 -38.17 33.13 -1.36
CA THR A 640 -39.18 33.54 -2.35
C THR A 640 -38.59 33.54 -3.75
N GLN A 641 -39.38 33.18 -4.77
CA GLN A 641 -38.90 33.19 -6.16
C GLN A 641 -38.48 34.60 -6.62
N ALA A 642 -39.34 35.60 -6.40
CA ALA A 642 -38.98 37.00 -6.64
C ALA A 642 -38.01 37.48 -5.55
N ARG A 643 -36.94 38.18 -5.98
CA ARG A 643 -35.98 38.80 -5.06
C ARG A 643 -36.66 39.95 -4.30
N PRO A 644 -36.62 39.97 -2.95
CA PRO A 644 -37.19 41.06 -2.17
C PRO A 644 -36.52 42.41 -2.49
N ALA A 645 -37.25 43.50 -2.23
CA ALA A 645 -36.71 44.85 -2.36
C ALA A 645 -35.52 45.05 -1.39
N ASP A 646 -34.60 45.96 -1.73
CA ASP A 646 -33.41 46.28 -0.92
C ASP A 646 -32.55 45.05 -0.51
N THR A 647 -32.60 43.96 -1.27
CA THR A 647 -31.92 42.70 -0.93
C THR A 647 -30.82 42.35 -1.94
N LEU A 648 -29.61 42.08 -1.43
CA LEU A 648 -28.56 41.39 -2.16
C LEU A 648 -28.91 39.89 -2.14
N ARG A 649 -29.11 39.30 -3.32
CA ARG A 649 -29.34 37.86 -3.46
C ARG A 649 -28.20 37.28 -4.29
N ALA A 650 -27.34 36.51 -3.64
CA ALA A 650 -26.20 35.88 -4.28
C ALA A 650 -26.37 34.36 -4.31
N ALA A 651 -26.21 33.74 -5.48
CA ALA A 651 -26.17 32.28 -5.57
C ALA A 651 -24.75 31.78 -5.31
N VAL A 652 -24.58 30.80 -4.43
CA VAL A 652 -23.30 30.18 -4.13
C VAL A 652 -23.20 28.85 -4.88
N LEU A 653 -22.41 28.83 -5.95
CA LEU A 653 -22.20 27.67 -6.81
C LEU A 653 -20.95 26.90 -6.36
N GLY A 654 -21.02 25.58 -6.33
CA GLY A 654 -19.84 24.76 -6.08
C GLY A 654 -20.15 23.29 -5.79
N PRO A 655 -19.12 22.52 -5.40
CA PRO A 655 -19.24 21.09 -5.15
C PRO A 655 -19.75 20.81 -3.72
N SER A 656 -19.43 19.62 -3.20
CA SER A 656 -19.76 19.15 -1.86
C SER A 656 -19.28 20.07 -0.72
N THR A 657 -18.20 20.83 -0.91
CA THR A 657 -17.75 21.81 0.09
C THR A 657 -18.71 22.98 0.23
N VAL A 658 -19.35 23.41 -0.87
CA VAL A 658 -20.40 24.44 -0.83
C VAL A 658 -21.68 23.87 -0.25
N MET A 659 -22.04 22.65 -0.65
CA MET A 659 -23.18 21.93 -0.06
C MET A 659 -23.07 21.76 1.46
N GLY A 660 -21.86 21.87 2.04
CA GLY A 660 -21.67 21.62 3.46
C GLY A 660 -21.71 20.13 3.79
N TRP A 661 -21.02 19.33 2.98
CA TRP A 661 -20.91 17.90 3.21
C TRP A 661 -20.36 17.61 4.60
N GLY A 662 -21.16 16.94 5.43
CA GLY A 662 -20.79 16.57 6.80
C GLY A 662 -20.93 17.67 7.85
N VAL A 663 -21.67 18.75 7.57
CA VAL A 663 -22.10 19.74 8.56
C VAL A 663 -23.64 19.89 8.57
N GLY A 664 -24.18 20.22 9.74
CA GLY A 664 -25.61 20.41 9.93
C GLY A 664 -26.15 21.73 9.35
N ASP A 665 -27.48 21.87 9.32
CA ASP A 665 -28.17 23.11 8.97
C ASP A 665 -27.61 24.30 9.78
N GLY A 666 -27.35 25.42 9.12
CA GLY A 666 -26.81 26.64 9.74
C GLY A 666 -25.32 26.61 10.08
N ALA A 667 -24.64 25.47 9.96
CA ALA A 667 -23.19 25.36 10.19
C ALA A 667 -22.36 25.44 8.89
N THR A 668 -23.02 25.60 7.75
CA THR A 668 -22.38 25.81 6.44
C THR A 668 -21.81 27.22 6.34
N PHE A 669 -20.77 27.43 5.51
CA PHE A 669 -20.00 28.69 5.60
C PHE A 669 -20.81 29.88 5.09
N GLU A 670 -21.70 29.65 4.13
CA GLU A 670 -22.59 30.65 3.56
C GLU A 670 -23.71 31.02 4.53
N ALA A 671 -24.27 30.06 5.27
CA ALA A 671 -25.26 30.36 6.30
C ALA A 671 -24.64 31.20 7.44
N LEU A 672 -23.44 30.82 7.89
CA LEU A 672 -22.68 31.58 8.89
C LEU A 672 -22.33 32.99 8.38
N LEU A 673 -21.98 33.11 7.11
CA LEU A 673 -21.67 34.41 6.49
C LEU A 673 -22.93 35.28 6.36
N GLU A 674 -24.07 34.71 5.96
CA GLU A 674 -25.34 35.42 5.84
C GLU A 674 -25.80 35.96 7.20
N GLU A 675 -25.82 35.10 8.23
CA GLU A 675 -26.19 35.50 9.59
C GLU A 675 -25.31 36.66 10.07
N ARG A 676 -23.99 36.56 9.83
CA ARG A 676 -23.04 37.59 10.23
C ARG A 676 -23.24 38.88 9.46
N LEU A 677 -23.47 38.84 8.15
CA LEU A 677 -23.72 40.04 7.33
C LEU A 677 -25.04 40.73 7.72
N GLY A 678 -26.04 39.97 8.18
CA GLY A 678 -27.28 40.52 8.74
C GLY A 678 -27.07 41.25 10.07
N ARG A 679 -26.15 40.75 10.91
CA ARG A 679 -25.82 41.37 12.21
C ARG A 679 -24.81 42.51 12.12
N GLU A 680 -23.83 42.38 11.23
CA GLU A 680 -22.69 43.28 11.06
C GLU A 680 -22.55 43.68 9.57
N PRO A 681 -23.44 44.55 9.04
CA PRO A 681 -23.43 44.91 7.63
C PRO A 681 -22.12 45.59 7.22
N VAL A 682 -21.52 45.12 6.12
CA VAL A 682 -20.28 45.69 5.55
C VAL A 682 -20.56 46.74 4.46
N SER A 683 -21.83 46.91 4.06
CA SER A 683 -22.28 47.87 3.06
C SER A 683 -23.69 48.36 3.37
N SER A 684 -23.99 49.61 3.02
CA SER A 684 -25.34 50.20 3.10
C SER A 684 -26.12 50.11 1.78
N ALA A 685 -25.56 49.47 0.74
CA ALA A 685 -26.20 49.36 -0.57
C ALA A 685 -27.48 48.50 -0.56
N PHE A 686 -27.55 47.53 0.35
CA PHE A 686 -28.69 46.64 0.55
C PHE A 686 -28.96 46.50 2.05
N LYS A 687 -30.23 46.33 2.44
CA LYS A 687 -30.65 46.12 3.83
C LYS A 687 -30.61 44.65 4.24
N HIS A 688 -30.76 43.75 3.28
CA HIS A 688 -30.80 42.32 3.50
C HIS A 688 -29.83 41.61 2.56
N VAL A 689 -29.33 40.46 3.01
CA VAL A 689 -28.45 39.57 2.24
C VAL A 689 -29.07 38.18 2.28
N GLU A 690 -29.15 37.54 1.13
CA GLU A 690 -29.55 36.16 0.94
C GLU A 690 -28.45 35.44 0.13
N LEU A 691 -27.89 34.36 0.68
CA LEU A 691 -26.82 33.56 0.09
C LEU A 691 -27.33 32.16 -0.24
N LEU A 692 -27.87 31.99 -1.44
CA LEU A 692 -28.54 30.76 -1.87
C LEU A 692 -27.53 29.64 -2.13
N ASN A 693 -27.48 28.64 -1.26
CA ASN A 693 -26.58 27.49 -1.42
C ASN A 693 -27.04 26.52 -2.53
N MET A 694 -26.42 26.64 -3.71
CA MET A 694 -26.64 25.77 -4.88
C MET A 694 -25.61 24.63 -4.96
N GLY A 695 -24.91 24.32 -3.87
CA GLY A 695 -23.86 23.32 -3.85
C GLY A 695 -24.41 21.91 -4.09
N VAL A 696 -23.85 21.20 -5.07
CA VAL A 696 -24.21 19.79 -5.35
C VAL A 696 -22.99 18.88 -5.23
N PRO A 697 -23.03 17.84 -4.38
CA PRO A 697 -21.91 16.92 -4.22
C PRO A 697 -21.56 16.22 -5.53
N GLY A 698 -20.29 16.32 -5.94
CA GLY A 698 -19.80 15.74 -7.18
C GLY A 698 -19.74 16.67 -8.38
N TYR A 699 -20.37 17.86 -8.30
CA TYR A 699 -20.35 18.78 -9.44
C TYR A 699 -18.95 19.25 -9.78
N GLN A 700 -18.61 19.10 -11.05
CA GLN A 700 -17.40 19.58 -11.69
C GLN A 700 -17.68 20.90 -12.44
N PRO A 701 -16.66 21.63 -12.92
CA PRO A 701 -16.87 22.98 -13.44
C PRO A 701 -17.93 23.09 -14.56
N PRO A 702 -17.99 22.19 -15.56
CA PRO A 702 -19.04 22.27 -16.58
C PRO A 702 -20.47 22.06 -16.02
N GLN A 703 -20.65 21.25 -14.97
CA GLN A 703 -21.96 21.05 -14.33
C GLN A 703 -22.44 22.30 -13.58
N GLN A 704 -21.53 23.17 -13.15
CA GLN A 704 -21.89 24.44 -12.51
C GLN A 704 -22.65 25.38 -13.46
N LEU A 705 -22.54 25.20 -14.77
CA LEU A 705 -23.38 25.93 -15.74
C LEU A 705 -24.86 25.57 -15.57
N VAL A 706 -25.17 24.30 -15.28
CA VAL A 706 -26.54 23.86 -15.02
C VAL A 706 -27.06 24.46 -13.71
N ALA A 707 -26.23 24.50 -12.67
CA ALA A 707 -26.58 25.16 -11.41
C ALA A 707 -26.80 26.68 -11.60
N PHE A 708 -25.98 27.33 -12.45
CA PHE A 708 -26.16 28.72 -12.83
C PHE A 708 -27.47 28.93 -13.59
N ASP A 709 -27.80 28.10 -14.58
CA ASP A 709 -29.07 28.18 -15.31
C ASP A 709 -30.28 28.06 -14.39
N ASN A 710 -30.26 27.07 -13.48
CA ASN A 710 -31.36 26.80 -12.57
C ASN A 710 -31.63 27.94 -11.57
N VAL A 711 -30.62 28.73 -11.21
CA VAL A 711 -30.78 29.79 -10.21
C VAL A 711 -31.25 31.12 -10.79
N LEU A 712 -31.20 31.32 -12.11
CA LEU A 712 -31.60 32.59 -12.75
C LEU A 712 -33.06 32.96 -12.50
N ASP A 713 -33.95 31.96 -12.39
CA ASP A 713 -35.38 32.18 -12.08
C ASP A 713 -35.61 32.76 -10.67
N LEU A 714 -34.62 32.67 -9.79
CA LEU A 714 -34.64 33.27 -8.45
C LEU A 714 -34.10 34.71 -8.43
N GLN A 715 -33.80 35.29 -9.60
CA GLN A 715 -33.37 36.67 -9.79
C GLN A 715 -32.16 37.09 -8.93
N PRO A 716 -31.06 36.31 -8.90
CA PRO A 716 -29.86 36.71 -8.19
C PRO A 716 -29.27 37.98 -8.83
N ASN A 717 -28.68 38.84 -8.01
CA ASN A 717 -27.90 40.00 -8.48
C ASN A 717 -26.39 39.83 -8.24
N ALA A 718 -25.98 38.70 -7.69
CA ALA A 718 -24.60 38.24 -7.66
C ALA A 718 -24.49 36.71 -7.77
N ILE A 719 -23.34 36.20 -8.20
CA ILE A 719 -22.97 34.79 -8.19
C ILE A 719 -21.64 34.65 -7.47
N LEU A 720 -21.54 33.74 -6.51
CA LEU A 720 -20.28 33.30 -5.92
C LEU A 720 -19.95 31.92 -6.47
N TYR A 721 -19.02 31.85 -7.41
CA TYR A 721 -18.48 30.59 -7.90
C TYR A 721 -17.34 30.12 -6.98
N VAL A 722 -17.49 28.99 -6.32
CA VAL A 722 -16.48 28.44 -5.40
C VAL A 722 -15.68 27.34 -6.08
N ALA A 723 -14.42 27.62 -6.39
CA ALA A 723 -13.49 26.66 -6.99
C ALA A 723 -12.75 25.87 -5.92
N ALA A 724 -12.76 24.53 -6.06
CA ALA A 724 -12.23 23.59 -5.06
C ALA A 724 -10.90 22.91 -5.48
N GLY A 725 -10.17 23.54 -6.41
CA GLY A 725 -8.90 23.03 -6.96
C GLY A 725 -9.07 22.01 -8.08
N ARG A 726 -8.01 21.83 -8.89
CA ARG A 726 -7.98 20.98 -10.11
C ARG A 726 -9.06 21.31 -11.15
N GLU A 727 -9.49 22.56 -11.23
CA GLU A 727 -10.61 22.98 -12.09
C GLU A 727 -10.36 22.67 -13.57
N ILE A 728 -9.11 22.78 -14.05
CA ILE A 728 -8.73 22.48 -15.43
C ILE A 728 -8.85 20.98 -15.70
N SER A 729 -8.23 20.16 -14.86
CA SER A 729 -8.30 18.70 -14.97
C SER A 729 -9.74 18.18 -14.86
N ARG A 730 -10.52 18.68 -13.90
CA ARG A 730 -11.92 18.29 -13.68
C ARG A 730 -12.80 18.72 -14.86
N SER A 731 -12.55 19.86 -15.46
CA SER A 731 -13.28 20.27 -16.67
C SER A 731 -13.13 19.28 -17.82
N ALA A 732 -11.90 18.79 -18.06
CA ALA A 732 -11.65 17.77 -19.08
C ALA A 732 -12.22 16.39 -18.70
N ASP A 733 -12.13 15.99 -17.43
CA ASP A 733 -12.66 14.70 -16.95
C ASP A 733 -14.18 14.62 -17.14
N TYR A 734 -14.91 15.70 -16.79
CA TYR A 734 -16.35 15.72 -16.96
C TYR A 734 -16.79 15.65 -18.42
N LEU A 735 -16.14 16.40 -19.32
CA LEU A 735 -16.49 16.32 -20.74
C LEU A 735 -16.17 14.94 -21.33
N ALA A 736 -15.08 14.29 -20.90
CA ALA A 736 -14.79 12.92 -21.30
C ALA A 736 -15.88 11.94 -20.85
N GLU A 737 -16.40 12.12 -19.64
CA GLU A 737 -17.53 11.34 -19.13
C GLU A 737 -18.83 11.61 -19.90
N ALA A 738 -19.12 12.87 -20.22
CA ALA A 738 -20.28 13.24 -21.03
C ALA A 738 -20.23 12.60 -22.43
N VAL A 739 -19.04 12.56 -23.05
CA VAL A 739 -18.80 11.90 -24.34
C VAL A 739 -19.00 10.39 -24.25
N GLU A 740 -18.44 9.74 -23.22
CA GLU A 740 -18.60 8.30 -22.98
C GLU A 740 -20.09 7.93 -22.80
N LYS A 741 -20.79 8.66 -21.93
CA LYS A 741 -22.21 8.44 -21.60
C LYS A 741 -23.18 8.95 -22.67
N ARG A 742 -22.69 9.57 -23.75
CA ARG A 742 -23.49 10.16 -24.84
C ARG A 742 -24.48 11.21 -24.33
N LEU A 743 -24.09 12.00 -23.34
CA LEU A 743 -24.93 13.05 -22.78
C LEU A 743 -25.05 14.21 -23.78
N PRO A 744 -26.23 14.84 -23.89
CA PRO A 744 -26.36 16.09 -24.63
C PRO A 744 -25.52 17.18 -23.94
N ILE A 745 -24.71 17.90 -24.71
CA ILE A 745 -23.91 19.04 -24.24
C ILE A 745 -24.63 20.32 -24.68
N PRO A 746 -25.41 20.98 -23.80
CA PRO A 746 -26.28 22.08 -24.19
C PRO A 746 -25.52 23.41 -24.41
N TYR A 747 -24.22 23.43 -24.12
CA TYR A 747 -23.38 24.63 -24.20
C TYR A 747 -22.54 24.62 -25.49
N PRO A 748 -22.83 25.49 -26.48
CA PRO A 748 -22.21 25.43 -27.81
C PRO A 748 -20.68 25.50 -27.80
N ALA A 749 -20.09 26.32 -26.91
CA ALA A 749 -18.64 26.44 -26.78
C ALA A 749 -17.99 25.12 -26.32
N LEU A 750 -18.64 24.38 -25.41
CA LEU A 750 -18.15 23.08 -24.94
C LEU A 750 -18.31 22.01 -26.01
N ALA A 751 -19.45 22.01 -26.73
CA ALA A 751 -19.67 21.09 -27.84
C ALA A 751 -18.63 21.27 -28.95
N ALA A 752 -18.31 22.52 -29.31
CA ALA A 752 -17.28 22.82 -30.31
C ALA A 752 -15.87 22.34 -29.90
N ILE A 753 -15.52 22.40 -28.61
CA ILE A 753 -14.24 21.87 -28.12
C ILE A 753 -14.21 20.34 -28.22
N VAL A 754 -15.31 19.66 -27.90
CA VAL A 754 -15.42 18.20 -28.06
C VAL A 754 -15.20 17.82 -29.52
N ASP A 755 -15.88 18.50 -30.45
CA ASP A 755 -15.73 18.26 -31.89
C ASP A 755 -14.27 18.52 -32.35
N GLN A 756 -13.65 19.61 -31.91
CA GLN A 756 -12.28 19.96 -32.26
C GLN A 756 -11.25 18.98 -31.68
N SER A 757 -11.52 18.42 -30.50
CA SER A 757 -10.63 17.45 -29.85
C SER A 757 -10.57 16.10 -30.58
N GLY A 758 -11.55 15.82 -31.45
CA GLY A 758 -11.72 14.52 -32.09
C GLY A 758 -12.32 13.45 -31.18
N ALA A 759 -12.72 13.80 -29.95
CA ALA A 759 -13.47 12.91 -29.08
C ALA A 759 -14.87 12.66 -29.68
N SER A 760 -15.28 11.40 -29.74
CA SER A 760 -16.54 10.99 -30.36
C SER A 760 -17.42 10.21 -29.41
N ALA A 761 -18.75 10.32 -29.59
CA ALA A 761 -19.73 9.76 -28.67
C ALA A 761 -19.57 8.24 -28.48
N GLY A 762 -19.52 7.78 -27.24
CA GLY A 762 -19.31 6.37 -26.88
C GLY A 762 -17.86 5.91 -26.90
N MET A 763 -16.89 6.81 -27.10
CA MET A 763 -15.49 6.55 -26.79
C MET A 763 -15.33 6.35 -25.28
N GLU A 764 -14.51 5.38 -24.89
CA GLU A 764 -14.20 5.10 -23.48
C GLU A 764 -13.62 6.35 -22.80
N LYS A 765 -14.02 6.65 -21.55
CA LYS A 765 -13.64 7.89 -20.85
C LYS A 765 -12.13 8.12 -20.83
N ALA A 766 -11.32 7.07 -20.70
CA ALA A 766 -9.86 7.19 -20.67
C ALA A 766 -9.26 7.66 -22.02
N GLU A 767 -9.84 7.27 -23.14
CA GLU A 767 -9.40 7.69 -24.47
C GLU A 767 -9.93 9.10 -24.77
N ALA A 768 -11.20 9.37 -24.48
CA ALA A 768 -11.79 10.71 -24.60
C ALA A 768 -11.02 11.74 -23.75
N LEU A 769 -10.64 11.38 -22.52
CA LEU A 769 -9.85 12.22 -21.65
C LEU A 769 -8.45 12.52 -22.21
N LYS A 770 -7.80 11.57 -22.89
CA LYS A 770 -6.50 11.83 -23.54
C LYS A 770 -6.63 12.90 -24.63
N LEU A 771 -7.73 12.89 -25.38
CA LEU A 771 -8.02 13.86 -26.44
C LEU A 771 -8.43 15.23 -25.89
N LEU A 772 -9.18 15.26 -24.79
CA LEU A 772 -9.70 16.49 -24.17
C LEU A 772 -8.71 17.15 -23.21
N LYS A 773 -7.77 16.41 -22.62
CA LYS A 773 -6.79 16.95 -21.65
C LYS A 773 -5.99 18.16 -22.18
N PRO A 774 -5.50 18.18 -23.44
CA PRO A 774 -4.86 19.38 -24.01
C PRO A 774 -5.77 20.62 -24.06
N TYR A 775 -7.09 20.41 -24.11
CA TYR A 775 -8.10 21.47 -24.16
C TYR A 775 -8.61 21.89 -22.78
N GLY A 776 -8.12 21.29 -21.68
CA GLY A 776 -8.65 21.55 -20.33
C GLY A 776 -8.78 23.03 -19.96
N ALA A 777 -7.77 23.84 -20.30
CA ALA A 777 -7.80 25.28 -20.04
C ALA A 777 -8.85 26.01 -20.90
N ALA A 778 -8.99 25.62 -22.17
CA ALA A 778 -10.01 26.16 -23.08
C ALA A 778 -11.42 25.78 -22.64
N ILE A 779 -11.61 24.56 -22.13
CA ILE A 779 -12.87 24.10 -21.56
C ILE A 779 -13.23 24.97 -20.36
N LEU A 780 -12.29 25.17 -19.42
CA LEU A 780 -12.54 26.01 -18.25
C LEU A 780 -12.80 27.48 -18.61
N GLN A 781 -12.08 28.01 -19.61
CA GLN A 781 -12.34 29.34 -20.17
C GLN A 781 -13.75 29.46 -20.74
N ALA A 782 -14.26 28.44 -21.44
CA ALA A 782 -15.62 28.43 -21.94
C ALA A 782 -16.66 28.40 -20.80
N VAL A 783 -16.41 27.60 -19.74
CA VAL A 783 -17.29 27.57 -18.55
C VAL A 783 -17.34 28.93 -17.86
N TYR A 784 -16.18 29.52 -17.54
CA TYR A 784 -16.12 30.80 -16.84
C TYR A 784 -16.63 31.95 -17.73
N GLY A 785 -16.30 31.92 -19.03
CA GLY A 785 -16.78 32.90 -19.99
C GLY A 785 -18.30 32.90 -20.14
N GLU A 786 -18.94 31.73 -20.15
CA GLU A 786 -20.40 31.60 -20.22
C GLU A 786 -21.08 32.24 -19.00
N ILE A 787 -20.60 31.91 -17.79
CA ILE A 787 -21.16 32.47 -16.53
C ILE A 787 -20.95 33.98 -16.50
N ALA A 788 -19.74 34.46 -16.76
CA ALA A 788 -19.43 35.89 -16.67
C ALA A 788 -20.13 36.70 -17.76
N GLY A 789 -20.19 36.19 -19.00
CA GLY A 789 -20.87 36.83 -20.12
C GLY A 789 -22.36 37.00 -19.87
N ARG A 790 -23.05 35.92 -19.50
CA ARG A 790 -24.49 35.99 -19.16
C ARG A 790 -24.76 36.79 -17.90
N SER A 791 -23.86 36.75 -16.93
CA SER A 791 -23.96 37.61 -15.75
C SER A 791 -23.92 39.09 -16.14
N ALA A 792 -23.02 39.49 -17.06
CA ALA A 792 -22.95 40.86 -17.56
C ALA A 792 -24.22 41.29 -18.31
N GLU A 793 -24.78 40.43 -19.15
CA GLU A 793 -26.04 40.68 -19.89
C GLU A 793 -27.23 40.89 -18.95
N LEU A 794 -27.27 40.15 -17.85
CA LEU A 794 -28.35 40.17 -16.86
C LEU A 794 -28.12 41.17 -15.71
N GLY A 795 -26.99 41.89 -15.71
CA GLY A 795 -26.62 42.81 -14.62
C GLY A 795 -26.31 42.12 -13.29
N ILE A 796 -25.92 40.85 -13.34
CA ILE A 796 -25.53 40.02 -12.21
C ILE A 796 -24.02 40.16 -11.99
N ARG A 797 -23.56 40.25 -10.74
CA ARG A 797 -22.13 40.35 -10.43
C ARG A 797 -21.47 38.97 -10.27
N PRO A 798 -20.52 38.58 -11.14
CA PRO A 798 -19.79 37.32 -10.98
C PRO A 798 -18.59 37.50 -10.03
N VAL A 799 -18.60 36.78 -8.91
CA VAL A 799 -17.50 36.70 -7.93
C VAL A 799 -16.97 35.27 -7.93
N TRP A 800 -15.66 35.13 -8.05
CA TRP A 800 -14.97 33.85 -8.02
C TRP A 800 -14.20 33.73 -6.71
N VAL A 801 -14.44 32.65 -5.99
CA VAL A 801 -13.85 32.35 -4.69
C VAL A 801 -12.97 31.11 -4.83
N PHE A 802 -11.67 31.26 -4.57
CA PHE A 802 -10.81 30.09 -4.40
C PHE A 802 -10.96 29.53 -2.99
N LEU A 803 -11.32 28.26 -2.86
CA LEU A 803 -11.37 27.56 -1.59
C LEU A 803 -10.44 26.33 -1.62
N PRO A 804 -9.34 26.32 -0.85
CA PRO A 804 -8.43 25.18 -0.81
C PRO A 804 -9.10 23.92 -0.22
N GLN A 805 -8.62 22.73 -0.61
CA GLN A 805 -9.01 21.48 0.04
C GLN A 805 -8.32 21.32 1.40
N VAL A 806 -8.95 20.62 2.35
CA VAL A 806 -8.40 20.35 3.70
C VAL A 806 -7.42 19.17 3.65
N ARG A 807 -6.47 19.21 2.71
CA ARG A 807 -5.37 18.26 2.54
C ARG A 807 -4.23 18.90 1.75
N GLY A 808 -2.98 18.53 2.02
CA GLY A 808 -1.87 18.86 1.14
C GLY A 808 -1.89 18.01 -0.13
N GLY A 809 -1.41 18.51 -1.28
CA GLY A 809 -1.28 17.68 -2.47
C GLY A 809 -1.13 18.45 -3.79
N SER A 810 -1.00 17.70 -4.89
CA SER A 810 -0.82 18.24 -6.25
C SER A 810 -2.04 18.97 -6.81
N TRP A 811 -3.15 19.05 -6.08
CA TRP A 811 -4.34 19.80 -6.50
C TRP A 811 -4.09 21.31 -6.64
N GLN A 812 -3.01 21.80 -6.03
CA GLN A 812 -2.58 23.19 -6.05
C GLN A 812 -1.88 23.58 -7.37
N GLU A 813 -1.34 22.62 -8.12
CA GLU A 813 -0.48 22.84 -9.28
C GLU A 813 -1.16 23.70 -10.37
N GLU A 814 -2.48 23.56 -10.55
CA GLU A 814 -3.27 24.30 -11.55
C GLU A 814 -3.78 25.66 -11.06
N THR A 815 -3.70 25.96 -9.75
CA THR A 815 -4.35 27.12 -9.12
C THR A 815 -3.97 28.46 -9.75
N PRO A 816 -2.68 28.77 -10.00
CA PRO A 816 -2.31 30.07 -10.58
C PRO A 816 -2.97 30.31 -11.95
N GLU A 817 -3.05 29.27 -12.77
CA GLU A 817 -3.65 29.34 -14.10
C GLU A 817 -5.19 29.45 -14.01
N THR A 818 -5.83 28.70 -13.11
CA THR A 818 -7.27 28.83 -12.84
C THR A 818 -7.65 30.25 -12.41
N VAL A 819 -6.87 30.87 -11.50
CA VAL A 819 -7.10 32.26 -11.07
C VAL A 819 -6.98 33.24 -12.23
N ARG A 820 -6.00 33.02 -13.12
CA ARG A 820 -5.82 33.84 -14.32
C ARG A 820 -7.03 33.74 -15.25
N ILE A 821 -7.48 32.51 -15.54
CA ILE A 821 -8.66 32.25 -16.38
C ILE A 821 -9.92 32.92 -15.79
N ALA A 822 -10.13 32.87 -14.48
CA ALA A 822 -11.26 33.54 -13.83
C ALA A 822 -11.21 35.07 -13.99
N ARG A 823 -10.04 35.69 -13.81
CA ARG A 823 -9.86 37.14 -14.02
C ARG A 823 -10.09 37.54 -15.46
N ASP A 824 -9.51 36.78 -16.40
CA ASP A 824 -9.62 37.05 -17.84
C ASP A 824 -11.07 36.92 -18.33
N ALA A 825 -11.86 36.04 -17.69
CA ALA A 825 -13.30 35.91 -17.97
C ALA A 825 -14.16 37.05 -17.38
N GLY A 826 -13.62 37.88 -16.47
CA GLY A 826 -14.33 39.03 -15.90
C GLY A 826 -14.88 38.84 -14.48
N PHE A 827 -14.46 37.79 -13.75
CA PHE A 827 -14.84 37.62 -12.35
C PHE A 827 -14.07 38.57 -11.43
N ALA A 828 -14.75 39.04 -10.39
CA ALA A 828 -14.08 39.59 -9.21
C ALA A 828 -13.54 38.45 -8.34
N VAL A 829 -12.27 38.49 -7.92
CA VAL A 829 -11.61 37.33 -7.29
C VAL A 829 -11.39 37.52 -5.79
N ILE A 830 -11.89 36.58 -4.99
CA ILE A 830 -11.53 36.37 -3.59
C ILE A 830 -10.68 35.11 -3.50
N ASN A 831 -9.43 35.24 -3.03
CA ASN A 831 -8.52 34.11 -2.90
C ASN A 831 -8.35 33.72 -1.43
N LEU A 832 -8.82 32.53 -1.05
CA LEU A 832 -8.72 32.00 0.32
C LEU A 832 -7.63 30.92 0.46
N ALA A 833 -6.59 30.94 -0.37
CA ALA A 833 -5.52 29.93 -0.35
C ALA A 833 -4.91 29.69 1.05
N ASP A 834 -4.83 30.72 1.88
CA ASP A 834 -4.23 30.68 3.21
C ASP A 834 -5.24 30.48 4.35
N VAL A 835 -6.51 30.17 4.06
CA VAL A 835 -7.59 30.13 5.08
C VAL A 835 -7.35 29.15 6.22
N TYR A 836 -6.62 28.06 5.95
CA TYR A 836 -6.29 27.04 6.95
C TYR A 836 -4.86 27.16 7.50
N GLN A 837 -4.12 28.21 7.12
CA GLN A 837 -2.75 28.40 7.57
C GLN A 837 -2.70 28.58 9.10
N GLY A 838 -1.79 27.84 9.77
CA GLY A 838 -1.63 27.89 11.23
C GLY A 838 -2.52 26.91 12.00
N HIS A 839 -3.36 26.13 11.32
CA HIS A 839 -4.16 25.06 11.91
C HIS A 839 -3.64 23.67 11.50
N ASP A 840 -3.86 22.67 12.35
CA ASP A 840 -3.59 21.28 12.01
C ASP A 840 -4.70 20.75 11.08
N ILE A 841 -4.34 20.46 9.82
CA ILE A 841 -5.26 20.00 8.78
C ILE A 841 -6.00 18.73 9.22
N ASP A 842 -5.34 17.84 9.98
CA ASP A 842 -5.96 16.59 10.45
C ASP A 842 -7.13 16.84 11.42
N THR A 843 -7.17 18.02 12.05
CA THR A 843 -8.25 18.44 12.97
C THR A 843 -9.37 19.21 12.27
N LEU A 844 -9.14 19.66 11.03
CA LEU A 844 -10.11 20.43 10.25
C LEU A 844 -10.94 19.57 9.30
N ARG A 845 -10.50 18.34 9.02
CA ARG A 845 -11.24 17.39 8.18
C ARG A 845 -12.28 16.58 8.97
N LEU A 846 -13.30 16.05 8.30
CA LEU A 846 -14.33 15.21 8.93
C LEU A 846 -13.80 13.87 9.43
N ALA A 847 -12.90 13.23 8.67
CA ALA A 847 -12.25 11.98 9.06
C ALA A 847 -10.98 11.70 8.24
N GLU A 848 -10.22 10.69 8.66
CA GLU A 848 -9.02 10.21 7.94
C GLU A 848 -9.31 9.83 6.46
N TRP A 849 -10.56 9.47 6.15
CA TRP A 849 -11.03 9.10 4.79
C TRP A 849 -11.94 10.15 4.14
N ASP A 850 -12.13 11.31 4.76
CA ASP A 850 -13.04 12.34 4.29
C ASP A 850 -12.44 13.74 4.53
N ASP A 851 -11.85 14.31 3.47
CA ASP A 851 -11.09 15.57 3.48
C ASP A 851 -11.98 16.82 3.36
N HIS A 852 -13.31 16.69 3.55
CA HIS A 852 -14.19 17.86 3.65
C HIS A 852 -13.94 18.62 4.96
N PRO A 853 -14.04 19.96 4.94
CA PRO A 853 -13.96 20.75 6.17
C PRO A 853 -15.09 20.35 7.13
N ASN A 854 -14.75 20.19 8.40
CA ASN A 854 -15.73 20.09 9.47
C ASN A 854 -16.31 21.48 9.82
N GLU A 855 -17.15 21.55 10.85
CA GLU A 855 -17.77 22.82 11.29
C GLU A 855 -16.74 23.93 11.55
N LEU A 856 -15.60 23.62 12.17
CA LEU A 856 -14.53 24.61 12.40
C LEU A 856 -13.92 25.08 11.06
N GLY A 857 -13.72 24.16 10.11
CA GLY A 857 -13.29 24.52 8.76
C GLY A 857 -14.27 25.48 8.07
N HIS A 858 -15.57 25.20 8.14
CA HIS A 858 -16.61 26.09 7.62
C HIS A 858 -16.63 27.46 8.31
N GLN A 859 -16.42 27.53 9.63
CA GLN A 859 -16.30 28.78 10.37
C GLN A 859 -15.11 29.62 9.89
N LEU A 860 -13.93 29.00 9.71
CA LEU A 860 -12.74 29.70 9.21
C LEU A 860 -12.97 30.29 7.81
N VAL A 861 -13.69 29.58 6.95
CA VAL A 861 -14.06 30.04 5.60
C VAL A 861 -15.02 31.22 5.68
N ALA A 862 -16.07 31.14 6.49
CA ALA A 862 -17.03 32.23 6.69
C ALA A 862 -16.32 33.50 7.22
N ASP A 863 -15.43 33.35 8.20
CA ASP A 863 -14.62 34.43 8.76
C ASP A 863 -13.69 35.07 7.72
N ALA A 864 -13.05 34.27 6.89
CA ALA A 864 -12.15 34.77 5.85
C ALA A 864 -12.92 35.50 4.74
N LEU A 865 -14.08 34.99 4.33
CA LEU A 865 -14.97 35.67 3.39
C LEU A 865 -15.47 37.00 3.97
N TYR A 866 -15.92 37.01 5.22
CA TYR A 866 -16.35 38.24 5.89
C TYR A 866 -15.23 39.30 5.92
N ARG A 867 -14.01 38.92 6.29
CA ARG A 867 -12.85 39.84 6.27
C ARG A 867 -12.54 40.36 4.86
N ALA A 868 -12.67 39.51 3.84
CA ALA A 868 -12.47 39.93 2.45
C ALA A 868 -13.53 40.97 2.02
N LEU A 869 -14.80 40.71 2.35
CA LEU A 869 -15.91 41.63 2.06
C LEU A 869 -15.85 42.91 2.88
N GLN A 870 -15.35 42.88 4.12
CA GLN A 870 -15.14 44.08 4.92
C GLN A 870 -14.04 44.97 4.34
N LYS A 871 -12.99 44.37 3.77
CA LYS A 871 -11.88 45.09 3.14
C LYS A 871 -12.29 45.73 1.81
N ASP A 872 -13.13 45.03 1.03
CA ASP A 872 -13.65 45.54 -0.24
C ASP A 872 -15.13 45.16 -0.41
N PRO A 873 -16.06 45.93 0.16
CA PRO A 873 -17.49 45.65 0.04
C PRO A 873 -17.99 45.74 -1.40
N ALA A 874 -17.33 46.53 -2.25
CA ALA A 874 -17.74 46.71 -3.64
C ALA A 874 -17.64 45.42 -4.45
N ILE A 875 -16.80 44.46 -4.03
CA ILE A 875 -16.59 43.18 -4.71
C ILE A 875 -17.88 42.36 -4.84
N LEU A 876 -18.78 42.47 -3.87
CA LEU A 876 -20.05 41.75 -3.87
C LEU A 876 -21.25 42.71 -3.93
N PHE A 877 -21.21 43.81 -3.16
CA PHE A 877 -22.31 44.77 -3.04
C PHE A 877 -22.30 45.83 -4.15
N GLY A 878 -21.17 46.05 -4.81
CA GLY A 878 -21.02 47.04 -5.89
C GLY A 878 -20.66 48.42 -5.39
N SER A 879 -20.32 49.31 -6.32
CA SER A 879 -20.10 50.70 -5.98
C SER A 879 -21.43 51.37 -5.65
N THR A 880 -21.55 51.92 -4.44
CA THR A 880 -22.60 52.90 -4.15
C THR A 880 -22.33 54.10 -5.05
N ALA A 881 -23.12 54.29 -6.10
CA ALA A 881 -23.17 55.58 -6.76
C ALA A 881 -23.53 56.61 -5.69
N ALA A 882 -22.59 57.51 -5.39
CA ALA A 882 -22.87 58.69 -4.58
C ALA A 882 -24.05 59.41 -5.24
N THR A 883 -25.23 59.24 -4.66
CA THR A 883 -26.41 60.01 -5.04
C THR A 883 -26.07 61.45 -4.68
N LYS A 884 -26.06 62.32 -5.71
CA LYS A 884 -25.77 63.75 -5.57
C LYS A 884 -26.64 64.42 -4.53
#